data_AF-A0A1E8PR39-F1
#
_entry.id   AF-A0A1E8PR39-F1
#
_cell.length_a   1.000
_cell.length_b   1.000
_cell.length_c   1.000
_cell.angle_alpha   90.00
_cell.angle_beta   90.00
_cell.angle_gamma   90.00
#
_symmetry.space_group_name_H-M   'P 1'
#
loop_
_entity.id
_entity.type
_entity.pdbx_description
1 polymer ?
#
loop_
_entity_poly.entity_id
_entity_poly.type
_entity_poly.pdbx_seq_one_letter_code
_entity_poly.pdbx_strand_id
1 'polypeptide(L)'
;MFSIRAVLAAGCVAALCALPHAGASDNSPPAAVSSPAAAQELSAPARPRIALVLSGGGARGLAHIGVLKVLQELHVPIDMVVGTSMGGVVGGAYAAGASVADLETMARETNWARVVADRPPRDELAFRRREEDLLLPSRLEFGTSRNGISTPPAAASNAALEMALNRLLPAGMRDRPASQLPLPFRSVASDLVNGELVELVDTPLFLSMRASLAVPGVFAPVRVNNRLVVDGGLVRNLPVDMARAMGADIIIAVNVGTPLAPEKELGSAIGVAQQMLQILTEQNVQRSLKELQAQDILVAPDLTGVSFLDFENYARAMRAGEQAAQALASRLAPLSLPPQQYAAREQLRLAAPALLDVALPLVRLAVESEGDINPRILQAQSGLVEGQMVNQEDVLKVATKLYGRGDLARVETQVVDAGDQRAVTIKAVEAPWASSRLRVGLEMASDFRDSNTFALKLLHVRSNLNSWGGELRSMVQIGTTRNFGVQYWQPLGAGNPWYIAPSIQYSSQAVDLFDKGRRNARVAYSGQSTSLVLGHQFGFWGNLQLGVTRSEVKADISIPADPAYPKERSLGTNQFVQFRVDTLDSPGFPTRGALLDATWTRASTTGSGESGLGRSAITGLQAFGSGNWAGHVYGEWARAQRGEAPLSLGGFLRLSGTQFESVTGRSVALARFVMARRIASLPSTLGGAVRAGFSLEMGGGFDQSERWKASKFTQASSAFISVDTRFGPVYVASGASKGGESTLYLFLGPVW
;
A
#
# COMPACT_ATOMS: atom_id res chain seq x y z
N MET A 1 45.30 10.11 5.83
CA MET A 1 46.52 9.80 6.60
C MET A 1 46.31 10.24 8.03
N PHE A 2 46.48 9.30 8.97
CA PHE A 2 46.86 9.45 10.38
C PHE A 2 46.38 10.70 11.15
N SER A 3 45.63 10.52 12.23
CA SER A 3 46.26 10.34 13.54
C SER A 3 45.24 10.10 14.65
N ILE A 4 45.62 9.17 15.52
CA ILE A 4 45.02 8.76 16.78
C ILE A 4 45.52 9.69 17.89
N ARG A 5 44.70 9.97 18.91
CA ARG A 5 45.17 10.39 20.22
C ARG A 5 44.61 9.49 21.32
N ALA A 6 45.54 8.90 22.06
CA ALA A 6 45.39 8.11 23.28
C ALA A 6 45.36 9.01 24.53
N VAL A 7 44.89 8.46 25.67
CA VAL A 7 45.47 8.50 27.05
C VAL A 7 44.59 7.53 27.90
N LEU A 8 45.04 6.32 28.27
CA LEU A 8 45.84 5.92 29.45
C LEU A 8 45.19 6.15 30.82
N ALA A 9 44.78 5.07 31.49
CA ALA A 9 44.99 4.86 32.93
C ALA A 9 44.97 3.37 33.24
N ALA A 10 46.08 2.88 33.80
CA ALA A 10 46.38 1.50 34.13
C ALA A 10 46.04 1.18 35.59
N GLY A 11 45.85 -0.10 35.89
CA GLY A 11 45.78 -0.64 37.24
C GLY A 11 45.66 -2.17 37.24
N CYS A 12 46.81 -2.85 37.08
CA CYS A 12 47.04 -4.28 37.30
C CYS A 12 46.74 -4.67 38.78
N VAL A 13 46.51 -5.92 39.20
CA VAL A 13 47.42 -7.08 39.20
C VAL A 13 46.67 -8.31 39.76
N ALA A 14 46.82 -9.46 39.07
CA ALA A 14 47.01 -10.87 39.47
C ALA A 14 46.17 -11.53 40.60
N ALA A 15 46.02 -12.86 40.69
CA ALA A 15 46.10 -14.02 39.79
C ALA A 15 45.70 -15.26 40.62
N LEU A 16 45.18 -16.28 39.91
CA LEU A 16 45.25 -17.75 40.10
C LEU A 16 45.51 -18.39 41.48
N CYS A 17 44.69 -19.42 41.78
CA CYS A 17 45.07 -20.85 41.97
C CYS A 17 43.87 -21.62 42.60
N ALA A 18 43.25 -22.58 41.92
CA ALA A 18 43.53 -24.03 41.90
C ALA A 18 42.73 -24.84 42.96
N LEU A 19 41.90 -25.77 42.44
CA LEU A 19 41.30 -26.96 43.10
C LEU A 19 42.42 -27.95 43.56
N PRO A 20 42.21 -29.08 44.31
CA PRO A 20 40.99 -29.94 44.33
C PRO A 20 40.73 -30.82 45.61
N HIS A 21 39.78 -31.78 45.45
CA HIS A 21 39.61 -33.11 46.11
C HIS A 21 38.58 -33.35 47.27
N ALA A 22 37.48 -34.01 46.89
CA ALA A 22 36.92 -35.32 47.32
C ALA A 22 36.74 -35.75 48.81
N GLY A 23 35.55 -36.33 49.08
CA GLY A 23 35.21 -37.24 50.21
C GLY A 23 33.70 -37.19 50.51
N ALA A 24 32.87 -38.07 49.93
CA ALA A 24 32.47 -39.41 50.41
C ALA A 24 31.28 -39.42 51.40
N SER A 25 30.15 -39.94 50.89
CA SER A 25 29.03 -40.69 51.51
C SER A 25 28.63 -40.47 52.98
N ASP A 26 27.36 -40.15 53.19
CA ASP A 26 26.60 -40.75 54.30
C ASP A 26 25.13 -40.99 53.93
N ASN A 27 24.65 -42.18 54.28
CA ASN A 27 23.36 -42.77 53.93
C ASN A 27 22.62 -43.03 55.25
N SER A 28 21.51 -42.35 55.53
CA SER A 28 20.43 -42.80 56.46
C SER A 28 19.23 -41.84 56.45
N PRO A 29 17.98 -42.33 56.39
CA PRO A 29 16.78 -41.49 56.33
C PRO A 29 16.23 -41.19 57.73
N PRO A 30 15.45 -40.10 57.90
CA PRO A 30 14.33 -40.21 58.82
C PRO A 30 13.02 -39.56 58.34
N ALA A 31 11.96 -40.31 58.62
CA ALA A 31 10.65 -39.88 59.10
C ALA A 31 9.77 -38.95 58.22
N ALA A 32 8.64 -39.52 57.81
CA ALA A 32 7.45 -38.81 57.37
C ALA A 32 7.03 -37.75 58.40
N VAL A 33 7.09 -36.49 57.98
CA VAL A 33 6.52 -35.37 58.73
C VAL A 33 5.07 -35.20 58.26
N SER A 34 4.17 -35.36 59.22
CA SER A 34 2.73 -35.11 59.11
C SER A 34 2.45 -33.73 58.53
N SER A 35 1.51 -33.68 57.58
CA SER A 35 0.94 -32.44 57.05
C SER A 35 0.42 -31.54 58.18
N PRO A 36 0.79 -30.25 58.23
CA PRO A 36 0.13 -29.32 59.12
C PRO A 36 -1.29 -29.06 58.62
N ALA A 37 -2.20 -29.00 59.59
CA ALA A 37 -3.62 -28.76 59.43
C ALA A 37 -3.93 -27.62 58.46
N ALA A 38 -4.99 -27.84 57.68
CA ALA A 38 -5.63 -26.85 56.83
C ALA A 38 -5.84 -25.53 57.60
N ALA A 39 -5.05 -24.51 57.24
CA ALA A 39 -5.44 -23.14 57.49
C ALA A 39 -6.71 -22.90 56.66
N GLN A 40 -7.84 -22.78 57.36
CA GLN A 40 -9.05 -22.24 56.77
C GLN A 40 -8.75 -20.80 56.34
N GLU A 41 -8.42 -20.61 55.06
CA GLU A 41 -8.57 -19.31 54.42
C GLU A 41 -10.05 -18.93 54.51
N LEU A 42 -10.33 -17.94 55.35
CA LEU A 42 -11.59 -17.21 55.32
C LEU A 42 -11.78 -16.68 53.90
N SER A 43 -12.63 -17.34 53.13
CA SER A 43 -12.96 -16.95 51.76
C SER A 43 -13.54 -15.55 51.77
N ALA A 44 -12.76 -14.57 51.33
CA ALA A 44 -13.29 -13.27 50.96
C ALA A 44 -14.45 -13.49 49.96
N PRO A 45 -15.57 -12.77 50.08
CA PRO A 45 -16.69 -12.94 49.16
C PRO A 45 -16.19 -12.75 47.72
N ALA A 46 -16.46 -13.74 46.87
CA ALA A 46 -16.01 -13.74 45.48
C ALA A 46 -16.60 -12.51 44.76
N ARG A 47 -15.73 -11.63 44.29
CA ARG A 47 -16.13 -10.46 43.50
C ARG A 47 -16.86 -10.90 42.22
N PRO A 48 -17.79 -10.08 41.68
CA PRO A 48 -18.42 -10.39 40.40
C PRO A 48 -17.38 -10.51 39.28
N ARG A 49 -17.59 -11.46 38.37
CA ARG A 49 -16.80 -11.62 37.14
C ARG A 49 -17.27 -10.61 36.10
N ILE A 50 -16.36 -9.79 35.61
CA ILE A 50 -16.64 -8.68 34.72
C ILE A 50 -16.18 -9.03 33.30
N ALA A 51 -17.11 -9.04 32.35
CA ALA A 51 -16.80 -9.20 30.94
C ALA A 51 -16.78 -7.85 30.21
N LEU A 52 -15.78 -7.65 29.36
CA LEU A 52 -15.73 -6.55 28.41
C LEU A 52 -16.18 -7.05 27.04
N VAL A 53 -17.30 -6.52 26.54
CA VAL A 53 -17.88 -6.89 25.23
C VAL A 53 -17.64 -5.75 24.25
N LEU A 54 -16.88 -6.00 23.19
CA LEU A 54 -16.44 -4.99 22.23
C LEU A 54 -17.05 -5.24 20.86
N SER A 55 -17.89 -4.30 20.39
CA SER A 55 -18.52 -4.43 19.09
C SER A 55 -17.62 -4.12 17.89
N GLY A 56 -18.04 -4.54 16.71
CA GLY A 56 -17.44 -4.11 15.44
C GLY A 56 -17.90 -2.73 14.99
N GLY A 57 -17.01 -2.03 14.28
CA GLY A 57 -17.27 -0.68 13.76
C GLY A 57 -16.18 -0.11 12.85
N GLY A 58 -15.26 -0.95 12.34
CA GLY A 58 -14.13 -0.47 11.55
C GLY A 58 -13.29 0.55 12.33
N ALA A 59 -13.00 1.71 11.72
CA ALA A 59 -12.25 2.80 12.33
C ALA A 59 -12.87 3.31 13.65
N ARG A 60 -14.19 3.23 13.80
CA ARG A 60 -14.90 3.62 15.03
C ARG A 60 -14.50 2.76 16.24
N GLY A 61 -14.06 1.52 16.00
CA GLY A 61 -13.59 0.62 17.05
C GLY A 61 -12.29 1.05 17.73
N LEU A 62 -11.58 2.05 17.22
CA LEU A 62 -10.48 2.68 17.95
C LEU A 62 -10.95 3.37 19.24
N ALA A 63 -12.25 3.68 19.37
CA ALA A 63 -12.84 4.15 20.63
C ALA A 63 -12.70 3.14 21.79
N HIS A 64 -12.61 1.84 21.50
CA HIS A 64 -12.40 0.81 22.52
C HIS A 64 -11.11 1.05 23.32
N ILE A 65 -10.07 1.60 22.69
CA ILE A 65 -8.79 1.94 23.34
C ILE A 65 -9.01 3.02 24.40
N GLY A 66 -9.79 4.05 24.08
CA GLY A 66 -10.16 5.11 25.02
C GLY A 66 -10.99 4.60 26.20
N VAL A 67 -11.87 3.63 25.97
CA VAL A 67 -12.62 2.97 27.05
C VAL A 67 -11.67 2.18 27.96
N LEU A 68 -10.77 1.36 27.38
CA LEU A 68 -9.78 0.60 28.14
C LEU A 68 -8.90 1.50 29.01
N LYS A 69 -8.51 2.68 28.50
CA LYS A 69 -7.75 3.68 29.26
C LYS A 69 -8.48 4.13 30.52
N VAL A 70 -9.76 4.48 30.41
CA VAL A 70 -10.56 4.90 31.57
C VAL A 70 -10.79 3.73 32.54
N LEU A 71 -11.03 2.52 32.05
CA LEU A 71 -11.13 1.33 32.92
C LEU A 71 -9.84 1.09 33.70
N GLN A 72 -8.68 1.29 33.05
CA GLN A 72 -7.37 1.20 33.69
C GLN A 72 -7.16 2.30 34.74
N GLU A 73 -7.51 3.56 34.43
CA GLU A 73 -7.43 4.69 35.37
C GLU A 73 -8.31 4.49 36.60
N LEU A 74 -9.48 3.85 36.44
CA LEU A 74 -10.41 3.53 37.52
C LEU A 74 -10.11 2.19 38.22
N HIS A 75 -9.05 1.47 37.81
CA HIS A 75 -8.69 0.14 38.33
C HIS A 75 -9.84 -0.90 38.26
N VAL A 76 -10.68 -0.84 37.22
CA VAL A 76 -11.77 -1.80 37.01
C VAL A 76 -11.18 -3.08 36.40
N PRO A 77 -11.27 -4.25 37.07
CA PRO A 77 -10.70 -5.48 36.55
C PRO A 77 -11.55 -6.03 35.41
N ILE A 78 -10.89 -6.58 34.40
CA ILE A 78 -11.53 -7.31 33.30
C ILE A 78 -11.20 -8.80 33.48
N ASP A 79 -12.21 -9.66 33.47
CA ASP A 79 -12.10 -11.12 33.63
C ASP A 79 -12.17 -11.91 32.34
N MET A 80 -12.84 -11.34 31.35
CA MET A 80 -12.93 -11.94 30.04
C MET A 80 -13.26 -10.86 29.02
N VAL A 81 -12.88 -11.11 27.77
CA VAL A 81 -13.14 -10.21 26.65
C VAL A 81 -13.85 -10.98 25.55
N VAL A 82 -14.92 -10.40 25.02
CA VAL A 82 -15.59 -10.92 23.82
C VAL A 82 -15.63 -9.81 22.77
N GLY A 83 -15.11 -10.07 21.57
CA GLY A 83 -14.93 -9.04 20.56
C GLY A 83 -15.43 -9.43 19.17
N THR A 84 -15.94 -8.45 18.41
CA THR A 84 -16.27 -8.61 16.99
C THR A 84 -15.50 -7.61 16.15
N SER A 85 -14.96 -8.02 15.00
CA SER A 85 -14.27 -7.12 14.06
C SER A 85 -13.15 -6.34 14.76
N MET A 86 -13.15 -5.00 14.69
CA MET A 86 -12.20 -4.15 15.42
C MET A 86 -12.23 -4.37 16.96
N GLY A 87 -13.38 -4.73 17.53
CA GLY A 87 -13.47 -5.14 18.94
C GLY A 87 -12.75 -6.47 19.22
N GLY A 88 -12.74 -7.39 18.25
CA GLY A 88 -11.94 -8.62 18.29
C GLY A 88 -10.44 -8.34 18.21
N VAL A 89 -10.02 -7.36 17.40
CA VAL A 89 -8.61 -6.94 17.30
C VAL A 89 -8.13 -6.28 18.59
N VAL A 90 -8.81 -5.23 19.04
CA VAL A 90 -8.43 -4.50 20.27
C VAL A 90 -8.51 -5.42 21.48
N GLY A 91 -9.61 -6.19 21.60
CA GLY A 91 -9.83 -7.11 22.70
C GLY A 91 -8.86 -8.28 22.70
N GLY A 92 -8.56 -8.87 21.54
CA GLY A 92 -7.63 -9.99 21.41
C GLY A 92 -6.19 -9.60 21.74
N ALA A 93 -5.74 -8.44 21.25
CA ALA A 93 -4.44 -7.88 21.59
C ALA A 93 -4.32 -7.58 23.10
N TYR A 94 -5.33 -6.93 23.68
CA TYR A 94 -5.36 -6.66 25.12
C TYR A 94 -5.34 -7.95 25.94
N ALA A 95 -6.13 -8.94 25.57
CA ALA A 95 -6.17 -10.23 26.24
C ALA A 95 -4.86 -11.04 26.12
N ALA A 96 -4.12 -10.84 25.03
CA ALA A 96 -2.81 -11.44 24.78
C ALA A 96 -1.65 -10.74 25.52
N GLY A 97 -1.91 -9.62 26.18
CA GLY A 97 -0.90 -8.90 26.97
C GLY A 97 -0.38 -7.60 26.36
N ALA A 98 -1.01 -7.05 25.31
CA ALA A 98 -0.70 -5.69 24.87
C ALA A 98 -1.16 -4.67 25.93
N SER A 99 -0.34 -3.66 26.23
CA SER A 99 -0.72 -2.56 27.11
C SER A 99 -1.63 -1.56 26.38
N VAL A 100 -2.36 -0.72 27.13
CA VAL A 100 -3.14 0.37 26.52
C VAL A 100 -2.23 1.32 25.71
N ALA A 101 -1.01 1.56 26.16
CA ALA A 101 -0.02 2.36 25.44
C ALA A 101 0.43 1.71 24.12
N ASP A 102 0.54 0.38 24.05
CA ASP A 102 0.82 -0.35 22.81
C ASP A 102 -0.33 -0.22 21.82
N LEU A 103 -1.58 -0.32 22.30
CA LEU A 103 -2.77 -0.13 21.49
C LEU A 103 -2.88 1.31 20.95
N GLU A 104 -2.61 2.32 21.77
CA GLU A 104 -2.54 3.73 21.34
C GLU A 104 -1.44 3.96 20.30
N THR A 105 -0.28 3.33 20.50
CA THR A 105 0.85 3.39 19.56
C THR A 105 0.50 2.75 18.23
N MET A 106 -0.15 1.58 18.24
CA MET A 106 -0.68 0.93 17.04
C MET A 106 -1.66 1.85 16.30
N ALA A 107 -2.60 2.48 17.01
CA ALA A 107 -3.58 3.37 16.40
C ALA A 107 -2.91 4.58 15.71
N ARG A 108 -1.85 5.13 16.32
CA ARG A 108 -1.13 6.32 15.85
C ARG A 108 -0.14 6.03 14.72
N GLU A 109 0.59 4.92 14.78
CA GLU A 109 1.75 4.64 13.93
C GLU A 109 1.43 3.69 12.76
N THR A 110 0.26 3.04 12.77
CA THR A 110 -0.20 2.24 11.64
C THR A 110 -0.55 3.14 10.46
N ASN A 111 0.02 2.83 9.29
CA ASN A 111 -0.39 3.46 8.04
C ASN A 111 -1.73 2.87 7.58
N TRP A 112 -2.83 3.43 8.08
CA TRP A 112 -4.16 2.90 7.81
C TRP A 112 -4.59 3.04 6.36
N ALA A 113 -4.15 4.10 5.67
CA ALA A 113 -4.36 4.25 4.23
C ALA A 113 -3.83 3.03 3.44
N ARG A 114 -2.71 2.43 3.89
CA ARG A 114 -2.18 1.18 3.33
C ARG A 114 -3.03 -0.03 3.69
N VAL A 115 -3.53 -0.09 4.93
CA VAL A 115 -4.38 -1.20 5.41
C VAL A 115 -5.67 -1.29 4.64
N VAL A 116 -6.28 -0.17 4.23
CA VAL A 116 -7.55 -0.16 3.46
C VAL A 116 -7.35 0.01 1.95
N ALA A 117 -6.11 -0.05 1.46
CA ALA A 117 -5.79 0.16 0.05
C ALA A 117 -6.21 -1.03 -0.83
N ASP A 118 -6.61 -0.72 -2.06
CA ASP A 118 -6.96 -1.70 -3.10
C ASP A 118 -5.76 -2.26 -3.86
N ARG A 119 -4.57 -1.69 -3.66
CA ARG A 119 -3.29 -2.12 -4.21
C ARG A 119 -2.15 -1.76 -3.25
N PRO A 120 -1.02 -2.51 -3.22
CA PRO A 120 0.17 -2.07 -2.50
C PRO A 120 0.63 -0.66 -2.93
N PRO A 121 1.24 0.13 -2.03
CA PRO A 121 1.78 1.45 -2.36
C PRO A 121 2.74 1.39 -3.56
N ARG A 122 2.67 2.39 -4.46
CA ARG A 122 3.45 2.39 -5.70
C ARG A 122 4.95 2.29 -5.47
N ASP A 123 5.45 2.98 -4.44
CA ASP A 123 6.85 3.00 -4.02
C ASP A 123 7.35 1.67 -3.41
N GLU A 124 6.45 0.70 -3.21
CA GLU A 124 6.78 -0.68 -2.83
C GLU A 124 6.66 -1.66 -4.01
N LEU A 125 6.05 -1.25 -5.13
CA LEU A 125 5.87 -2.11 -6.30
C LEU A 125 7.20 -2.48 -6.96
N ALA A 126 7.24 -3.65 -7.60
CA ALA A 126 8.31 -4.00 -8.54
C ALA A 126 8.43 -2.95 -9.65
N PHE A 127 9.66 -2.65 -10.07
CA PHE A 127 9.95 -1.60 -11.06
C PHE A 127 9.07 -1.72 -12.32
N ARG A 128 8.96 -2.93 -12.87
CA ARG A 128 8.12 -3.23 -14.04
C ARG A 128 6.64 -2.86 -13.85
N ARG A 129 6.09 -3.03 -12.64
CA ARG A 129 4.72 -2.65 -12.30
C ARG A 129 4.56 -1.13 -12.17
N ARG A 130 5.62 -0.42 -11.72
CA ARG A 130 5.64 1.07 -11.73
C ARG A 130 5.65 1.62 -13.15
N GLU A 131 6.35 0.96 -14.07
CA GLU A 131 6.32 1.33 -15.49
C GLU A 131 4.91 1.21 -16.08
N GLU A 132 4.13 0.20 -15.69
CA GLU A 132 2.72 0.09 -16.09
C GLU A 132 1.89 1.30 -15.60
N ASP A 133 2.17 1.81 -14.40
CA ASP A 133 1.48 2.98 -13.85
C ASP A 133 1.82 4.29 -14.57
N LEU A 134 2.98 4.34 -15.25
CA LEU A 134 3.31 5.47 -16.14
C LEU A 134 2.62 5.32 -17.51
N LEU A 135 2.43 4.08 -17.99
CA LEU A 135 1.76 3.82 -19.27
C LEU A 135 0.24 4.04 -19.20
N LEU A 136 -0.36 3.65 -18.07
CA LEU A 136 -1.79 3.73 -17.80
C LEU A 136 -2.01 4.03 -16.30
N PRO A 137 -2.12 5.30 -15.88
CA PRO A 137 -2.24 5.66 -14.46
C PRO A 137 -3.53 5.21 -13.77
N SER A 138 -4.58 4.86 -14.53
CA SER A 138 -5.80 4.30 -13.94
C SER A 138 -5.49 3.01 -13.17
N ARG A 139 -6.08 2.92 -11.99
CA ARG A 139 -6.00 1.76 -11.08
C ARG A 139 -7.16 0.78 -11.27
N LEU A 140 -7.99 0.98 -12.30
CA LEU A 140 -9.01 0.01 -12.67
C LEU A 140 -8.36 -1.20 -13.32
N GLU A 141 -8.33 -2.29 -12.56
CA GLU A 141 -7.76 -3.56 -12.97
C GLU A 141 -8.80 -4.67 -12.83
N PHE A 142 -8.70 -5.67 -13.70
CA PHE A 142 -9.57 -6.84 -13.76
C PHE A 142 -8.72 -8.09 -13.99
N GLY A 143 -8.99 -9.16 -13.26
CA GLY A 143 -8.51 -10.48 -13.58
C GLY A 143 -9.28 -11.06 -14.78
N THR A 144 -8.60 -11.77 -15.65
CA THR A 144 -9.21 -12.44 -16.80
C THR A 144 -8.87 -13.92 -16.73
N SER A 145 -9.89 -14.78 -16.78
CA SER A 145 -9.73 -16.23 -16.72
C SER A 145 -10.66 -16.90 -17.74
N ARG A 146 -10.53 -18.22 -17.90
CA ARG A 146 -11.48 -19.00 -18.71
C ARG A 146 -12.92 -18.92 -18.18
N ASN A 147 -13.08 -18.65 -16.89
CA ASN A 147 -14.38 -18.58 -16.22
C ASN A 147 -14.98 -17.17 -16.23
N GLY A 148 -14.35 -16.23 -16.95
CA GLY A 148 -14.81 -14.84 -17.09
C GLY A 148 -13.86 -13.81 -16.49
N ILE A 149 -14.39 -12.61 -16.34
CA ILE A 149 -13.71 -11.45 -15.76
C ILE A 149 -13.96 -11.43 -14.26
N SER A 150 -12.90 -11.33 -13.46
CA SER A 150 -12.98 -11.08 -12.03
C SER A 150 -12.48 -9.67 -11.73
N THR A 151 -13.05 -9.02 -10.73
CA THR A 151 -12.38 -7.86 -10.14
C THR A 151 -11.26 -8.37 -9.22
N PRO A 152 -10.11 -7.67 -9.12
CA PRO A 152 -9.18 -7.90 -8.04
C PRO A 152 -10.01 -7.85 -6.75
N PRO A 153 -9.96 -8.90 -5.91
CA PRO A 153 -10.55 -8.79 -4.59
C PRO A 153 -9.89 -7.58 -3.92
N ALA A 154 -10.50 -7.04 -2.88
CA ALA A 154 -9.84 -6.07 -2.00
C ALA A 154 -8.55 -6.61 -1.34
N ALA A 155 -8.07 -7.80 -1.74
CA ALA A 155 -6.97 -8.60 -1.24
C ALA A 155 -5.61 -7.91 -1.15
N ALA A 156 -5.38 -6.76 -1.81
CA ALA A 156 -4.19 -5.92 -1.57
C ALA A 156 -4.12 -5.36 -0.13
N SER A 157 -5.28 -5.23 0.51
CA SER A 157 -5.43 -4.81 1.90
C SER A 157 -5.06 -5.92 2.89
N ASN A 158 -5.15 -7.20 2.48
CA ASN A 158 -5.02 -8.34 3.39
C ASN A 158 -3.64 -8.41 4.03
N ALA A 159 -2.55 -8.27 3.28
CA ALA A 159 -1.23 -8.39 3.89
C ALA A 159 -0.87 -7.16 4.73
N ALA A 160 -1.27 -5.95 4.31
CA ALA A 160 -1.08 -4.76 5.13
C ALA A 160 -1.83 -4.86 6.47
N LEU A 161 -3.07 -5.37 6.42
CA LEU A 161 -3.85 -5.70 7.61
C LEU A 161 -3.15 -6.76 8.46
N GLU A 162 -2.78 -7.89 7.86
CA GLU A 162 -2.12 -9.01 8.53
C GLU A 162 -0.79 -8.60 9.17
N MET A 163 -0.03 -7.70 8.54
CA MET A 163 1.16 -7.10 9.14
C MET A 163 0.83 -6.20 10.33
N ALA A 164 -0.21 -5.36 10.22
CA ALA A 164 -0.65 -4.51 11.33
C ALA A 164 -1.10 -5.37 12.53
N LEU A 165 -1.87 -6.43 12.28
CA LEU A 165 -2.26 -7.41 13.29
C LEU A 165 -1.04 -8.11 13.90
N ASN A 166 -0.03 -8.47 13.09
CA ASN A 166 1.14 -9.15 13.60
C ASN A 166 2.00 -8.25 14.51
N ARG A 167 2.14 -6.96 14.17
CA ARG A 167 2.86 -5.98 15.00
C ARG A 167 2.14 -5.68 16.32
N LEU A 168 0.82 -5.85 16.35
CA LEU A 168 0.00 -5.61 17.52
C LEU A 168 0.11 -6.72 18.57
N LEU A 169 0.43 -7.94 18.14
CA LEU A 169 0.50 -9.10 19.04
C LEU A 169 1.87 -9.20 19.72
N PRO A 170 1.90 -9.44 21.05
CA PRO A 170 3.13 -9.80 21.73
C PRO A 170 3.79 -11.05 21.12
N ALA A 171 5.12 -11.12 21.18
CA ALA A 171 5.88 -12.23 20.60
C ALA A 171 5.42 -13.59 21.16
N GLY A 172 5.28 -14.59 20.29
CA GLY A 172 4.83 -15.93 20.67
C GLY A 172 3.33 -16.07 20.97
N MET A 173 2.52 -15.01 20.88
CA MET A 173 1.05 -15.08 21.07
C MET A 173 0.29 -15.35 19.77
N ARG A 174 0.90 -15.08 18.61
CA ARG A 174 0.28 -15.20 17.27
C ARG A 174 -0.44 -16.53 17.04
N ASP A 175 0.27 -17.63 17.28
CA ASP A 175 -0.17 -18.98 16.93
C ASP A 175 -0.83 -19.73 18.10
N ARG A 176 -0.92 -19.10 19.27
CA ARG A 176 -1.61 -19.68 20.42
C ARG A 176 -3.13 -19.67 20.19
N PRO A 177 -3.86 -20.74 20.51
CA PRO A 177 -5.31 -20.71 20.50
C PRO A 177 -5.85 -19.60 21.40
N ALA A 178 -6.91 -18.90 20.96
CA ALA A 178 -7.54 -17.83 21.73
C ALA A 178 -8.03 -18.29 23.13
N SER A 179 -8.37 -19.57 23.27
CA SER A 179 -8.73 -20.22 24.55
C SER A 179 -7.58 -20.32 25.57
N GLN A 180 -6.32 -20.15 25.15
CA GLN A 180 -5.13 -20.31 25.99
C GLN A 180 -4.46 -18.97 26.38
N LEU A 181 -5.15 -17.85 26.21
CA LEU A 181 -4.62 -16.54 26.58
C LEU A 181 -4.67 -16.29 28.10
N PRO A 182 -3.78 -15.45 28.65
CA PRO A 182 -3.78 -15.09 30.06
C PRO A 182 -5.12 -14.52 30.54
N LEU A 183 -5.79 -13.73 29.68
CA LEU A 183 -7.14 -13.24 29.88
C LEU A 183 -8.08 -14.00 28.93
N PRO A 184 -9.11 -14.71 29.43
CA PRO A 184 -10.07 -15.41 28.59
C PRO A 184 -10.64 -14.53 27.48
N PHE A 185 -10.52 -14.97 26.23
CA PHE A 185 -10.93 -14.22 25.06
C PHE A 185 -11.76 -15.07 24.10
N ARG A 186 -12.79 -14.47 23.52
CA ARG A 186 -13.49 -15.01 22.35
C ARG A 186 -13.69 -13.93 21.30
N SER A 187 -13.61 -14.33 20.04
CA SER A 187 -14.10 -13.53 18.92
C SER A 187 -15.05 -14.33 18.05
N VAL A 188 -15.81 -13.61 17.22
CA VAL A 188 -16.82 -14.20 16.35
C VAL A 188 -16.60 -13.86 14.89
N ALA A 189 -17.02 -14.78 14.02
CA ALA A 189 -17.15 -14.58 12.60
C ALA A 189 -18.52 -15.09 12.12
N SER A 190 -18.88 -14.74 10.88
CA SER A 190 -20.09 -15.21 10.22
C SER A 190 -19.72 -16.20 9.13
N ASP A 191 -20.32 -17.39 9.11
CA ASP A 191 -20.15 -18.32 8.00
C ASP A 191 -20.83 -17.76 6.75
N LEU A 192 -20.04 -17.52 5.69
CA LEU A 192 -20.50 -16.86 4.48
C LEU A 192 -21.48 -17.73 3.67
N VAL A 193 -21.46 -19.05 3.87
CA VAL A 193 -22.27 -19.99 3.07
C VAL A 193 -23.67 -20.12 3.63
N ASN A 194 -23.83 -20.20 4.96
CA ASN A 194 -25.12 -20.47 5.60
C ASN A 194 -25.58 -19.36 6.58
N GLY A 195 -24.74 -18.36 6.86
CA GLY A 195 -25.06 -17.25 7.76
C GLY A 195 -25.02 -17.59 9.25
N GLU A 196 -24.41 -18.72 9.65
CA GLU A 196 -24.28 -19.12 11.05
C GLU A 196 -23.21 -18.30 11.79
N LEU A 197 -23.40 -18.16 13.11
CA LEU A 197 -22.38 -17.63 14.01
C LEU A 197 -21.27 -18.67 14.21
N VAL A 198 -20.02 -18.25 14.03
CA VAL A 198 -18.84 -19.08 14.28
C VAL A 198 -18.03 -18.49 15.43
N GLU A 199 -17.95 -19.21 16.54
CA GLU A 199 -17.09 -18.85 17.67
C GLU A 199 -15.65 -19.30 17.41
N LEU A 200 -14.68 -18.38 17.51
CA LEU A 200 -13.28 -18.61 17.16
C LEU A 200 -12.44 -18.94 18.40
N VAL A 201 -12.88 -19.94 19.17
CA VAL A 201 -12.32 -20.32 20.49
C VAL A 201 -10.99 -21.04 20.36
N ASP A 202 -10.94 -22.14 19.63
CA ASP A 202 -9.72 -22.97 19.46
C ASP A 202 -8.95 -22.61 18.18
N THR A 203 -9.10 -21.36 17.73
CA THR A 203 -8.42 -20.83 16.55
C THR A 203 -7.18 -20.06 17.00
N PRO A 204 -6.03 -20.19 16.30
CA PRO A 204 -4.85 -19.35 16.55
C PRO A 204 -5.25 -17.87 16.63
N LEU A 205 -4.78 -17.13 17.63
CA LEU A 205 -5.22 -15.77 17.93
C LEU A 205 -5.18 -14.85 16.70
N PHE A 206 -4.09 -14.92 15.94
CA PHE A 206 -3.96 -14.14 14.71
C PHE A 206 -5.08 -14.45 13.72
N LEU A 207 -5.36 -15.73 13.48
CA LEU A 207 -6.41 -16.17 12.58
C LEU A 207 -7.80 -15.82 13.12
N SER A 208 -7.99 -15.89 14.45
CA SER A 208 -9.21 -15.48 15.15
C SER A 208 -9.53 -14.00 14.87
N MET A 209 -8.57 -13.10 15.11
CA MET A 209 -8.72 -11.67 14.83
C MET A 209 -8.91 -11.38 13.34
N ARG A 210 -8.11 -12.02 12.46
CA ARG A 210 -8.16 -11.81 11.01
C ARG A 210 -9.49 -12.26 10.39
N ALA A 211 -10.04 -13.38 10.87
CA ALA A 211 -11.35 -13.88 10.45
C ALA A 211 -12.48 -12.97 10.94
N SER A 212 -12.42 -12.52 12.21
CA SER A 212 -13.41 -11.61 12.76
C SER A 212 -13.45 -10.25 12.04
N LEU A 213 -12.33 -9.80 11.46
CA LEU A 213 -12.19 -8.56 10.69
C LEU A 213 -12.33 -8.75 9.16
N ALA A 214 -12.85 -9.87 8.67
CA ALA A 214 -13.01 -10.14 7.23
C ALA A 214 -14.25 -9.41 6.64
N VAL A 215 -14.21 -8.08 6.62
CA VAL A 215 -15.33 -7.21 6.22
C VAL A 215 -15.64 -7.33 4.71
N PRO A 216 -16.84 -7.75 4.30
CA PRO A 216 -17.22 -7.84 2.89
C PRO A 216 -17.00 -6.53 2.12
N GLY A 217 -16.36 -6.63 0.95
CA GLY A 217 -16.04 -5.48 0.10
C GLY A 217 -14.79 -4.69 0.51
N VAL A 218 -14.20 -4.97 1.68
CA VAL A 218 -12.98 -4.30 2.19
C VAL A 218 -11.85 -5.29 2.42
N PHE A 219 -12.12 -6.42 3.08
CA PHE A 219 -11.15 -7.49 3.32
C PHE A 219 -11.69 -8.82 2.81
N ALA A 220 -10.83 -9.67 2.27
CA ALA A 220 -11.28 -10.94 1.71
C ALA A 220 -11.79 -11.91 2.82
N PRO A 221 -12.77 -12.77 2.50
CA PRO A 221 -13.17 -13.89 3.36
C PRO A 221 -11.99 -14.79 3.73
N VAL A 222 -12.06 -15.43 4.88
CA VAL A 222 -11.00 -16.30 5.43
C VAL A 222 -11.54 -17.72 5.59
N ARG A 223 -10.71 -18.74 5.38
CA ARG A 223 -11.09 -20.12 5.73
C ARG A 223 -10.62 -20.45 7.13
N VAL A 224 -11.53 -20.87 8.00
CA VAL A 224 -11.26 -21.37 9.35
C VAL A 224 -11.98 -22.71 9.51
N ASN A 225 -11.25 -23.77 9.86
CA ASN A 225 -11.81 -25.11 10.07
C ASN A 225 -12.73 -25.57 8.92
N ASN A 226 -12.27 -25.38 7.68
CA ASN A 226 -12.98 -25.69 6.44
C ASN A 226 -14.28 -24.89 6.17
N ARG A 227 -14.61 -23.90 7.01
CA ARG A 227 -15.69 -22.94 6.78
C ARG A 227 -15.14 -21.68 6.14
N LEU A 228 -15.87 -21.10 5.18
CA LEU A 228 -15.54 -19.80 4.60
C LEU A 228 -16.24 -18.72 5.41
N VAL A 229 -15.48 -17.93 6.17
CA VAL A 229 -16.02 -16.97 7.14
C VAL A 229 -15.71 -15.53 6.74
N VAL A 230 -16.59 -14.63 7.15
CA VAL A 230 -16.49 -13.17 7.04
C VAL A 230 -16.71 -12.53 8.41
N ASP A 231 -16.65 -11.20 8.46
CA ASP A 231 -16.83 -10.41 9.68
C ASP A 231 -18.06 -10.86 10.51
N GLY A 232 -17.86 -11.00 11.83
CA GLY A 232 -18.90 -11.45 12.76
C GLY A 232 -20.07 -10.47 12.90
N GLY A 233 -19.87 -9.21 12.52
CA GLY A 233 -20.85 -8.14 12.64
C GLY A 233 -22.12 -8.35 11.80
N LEU A 234 -22.10 -9.26 10.82
CA LEU A 234 -23.29 -9.63 10.06
C LEU A 234 -24.30 -10.42 10.90
N VAL A 235 -23.82 -11.24 11.83
CA VAL A 235 -24.67 -12.14 12.64
C VAL A 235 -24.76 -11.65 14.09
N ARG A 236 -23.64 -11.26 14.70
CA ARG A 236 -23.58 -10.86 16.10
C ARG A 236 -22.49 -9.81 16.34
N ASN A 237 -22.81 -8.54 16.11
CA ASN A 237 -21.84 -7.45 16.23
C ASN A 237 -21.52 -7.06 17.68
N LEU A 238 -22.44 -7.27 18.62
CA LEU A 238 -22.24 -7.03 20.05
C LEU A 238 -22.56 -8.32 20.82
N PRO A 239 -21.61 -9.24 21.02
CA PRO A 239 -21.87 -10.60 21.52
C PRO A 239 -22.07 -10.67 23.04
N VAL A 240 -23.17 -10.09 23.54
CA VAL A 240 -23.55 -10.05 24.96
C VAL A 240 -23.91 -11.44 25.49
N ASP A 241 -24.72 -12.18 24.74
CA ASP A 241 -25.07 -13.60 24.98
C ASP A 241 -23.84 -14.47 25.26
N MET A 242 -22.79 -14.32 24.47
CA MET A 242 -21.55 -15.10 24.63
C MET A 242 -20.82 -14.78 25.92
N ALA A 243 -20.73 -13.49 26.31
CA ALA A 243 -20.13 -13.11 27.58
C ALA A 243 -20.91 -13.71 28.77
N ARG A 244 -22.25 -13.72 28.69
CA ARG A 244 -23.08 -14.42 29.69
C ARG A 244 -22.80 -15.92 29.69
N ALA A 245 -22.71 -16.57 28.54
CA ALA A 245 -22.41 -18.00 28.44
C ALA A 245 -21.01 -18.37 28.99
N MET A 246 -20.06 -17.43 28.94
CA MET A 246 -18.74 -17.56 29.57
C MET A 246 -18.76 -17.37 31.10
N GLY A 247 -19.92 -17.03 31.67
CA GLY A 247 -20.12 -16.89 33.10
C GLY A 247 -19.91 -15.48 33.65
N ALA A 248 -20.05 -14.44 32.82
CA ALA A 248 -20.01 -13.06 33.30
C ALA A 248 -21.18 -12.77 34.25
N ASP A 249 -20.88 -12.11 35.38
CA ASP A 249 -21.87 -11.60 36.32
C ASP A 249 -22.31 -10.18 35.93
N ILE A 250 -21.34 -9.38 35.46
CA ILE A 250 -21.50 -8.01 34.98
C ILE A 250 -20.86 -7.88 33.60
N ILE A 251 -21.57 -7.25 32.66
CA ILE A 251 -21.08 -6.96 31.31
C ILE A 251 -20.88 -5.45 31.16
N ILE A 252 -19.68 -5.07 30.71
CA ILE A 252 -19.38 -3.74 30.18
C ILE A 252 -19.39 -3.86 28.65
N ALA A 253 -20.48 -3.43 28.01
CA ALA A 253 -20.66 -3.51 26.57
C ALA A 253 -20.30 -2.18 25.91
N VAL A 254 -19.37 -2.19 24.95
CA VAL A 254 -18.95 -1.01 24.20
C VAL A 254 -19.50 -1.08 22.78
N ASN A 255 -20.49 -0.25 22.49
CA ASN A 255 -21.14 -0.17 21.19
C ASN A 255 -20.57 0.97 20.33
N VAL A 256 -19.86 0.62 19.27
CA VAL A 256 -19.26 1.55 18.30
C VAL A 256 -19.88 1.42 16.90
N GLY A 257 -21.02 0.73 16.78
CA GLY A 257 -21.69 0.47 15.51
C GLY A 257 -22.01 1.75 14.72
N THR A 258 -22.10 1.64 13.40
CA THR A 258 -22.35 2.77 12.49
C THR A 258 -23.86 3.05 12.37
N PRO A 259 -24.33 4.30 12.52
CA PRO A 259 -25.73 4.61 12.26
C PRO A 259 -26.06 4.44 10.78
N LEU A 260 -27.34 4.18 10.50
CA LEU A 260 -27.86 4.04 9.14
C LEU A 260 -27.64 5.33 8.32
N ALA A 261 -27.29 5.17 7.04
CA ALA A 261 -27.07 6.30 6.14
C ALA A 261 -28.38 7.05 5.82
N PRO A 262 -28.33 8.39 5.67
CA PRO A 262 -29.49 9.18 5.25
C PRO A 262 -29.85 8.94 3.78
N GLU A 263 -31.12 9.16 3.40
CA GLU A 263 -31.65 8.89 2.05
C GLU A 263 -30.80 9.46 0.91
N LYS A 264 -30.27 10.67 1.08
CA LYS A 264 -29.38 11.35 0.13
C LYS A 264 -28.12 10.55 -0.24
N GLU A 265 -27.68 9.63 0.61
CA GLU A 265 -26.50 8.78 0.41
C GLU A 265 -26.85 7.44 -0.28
N LEU A 266 -28.15 7.16 -0.50
CA LEU A 266 -28.65 5.90 -1.07
C LEU A 266 -28.91 5.97 -2.59
N GLY A 267 -28.39 6.98 -3.28
CA GLY A 267 -28.64 7.19 -4.72
C GLY A 267 -27.93 6.21 -5.68
N SER A 268 -27.22 5.20 -5.17
CA SER A 268 -26.49 4.23 -6.00
C SER A 268 -26.74 2.80 -5.55
N ALA A 269 -26.66 1.83 -6.48
CA ALA A 269 -26.82 0.41 -6.17
C ALA A 269 -25.84 -0.08 -5.09
N ILE A 270 -24.61 0.46 -5.09
CA ILE A 270 -23.60 0.16 -4.07
C ILE A 270 -24.01 0.74 -2.70
N GLY A 271 -24.50 1.98 -2.67
CA GLY A 271 -24.99 2.62 -1.44
C GLY A 271 -26.16 1.84 -0.83
N VAL A 272 -27.09 1.38 -1.65
CA VAL A 272 -28.21 0.52 -1.22
C VAL A 272 -27.70 -0.81 -0.64
N ALA A 273 -26.76 -1.48 -1.31
CA ALA A 273 -26.20 -2.74 -0.82
C ALA A 273 -25.47 -2.55 0.53
N GLN A 274 -24.71 -1.47 0.71
CA GLN A 274 -24.06 -1.14 1.98
C GLN A 274 -25.06 -0.85 3.09
N GLN A 275 -26.14 -0.14 2.77
CA GLN A 275 -27.24 0.12 3.69
C GLN A 275 -27.92 -1.18 4.15
N MET A 276 -28.13 -2.15 3.25
CA MET A 276 -28.68 -3.46 3.60
C MET A 276 -27.79 -4.20 4.61
N LEU A 277 -26.46 -4.18 4.42
CA LEU A 277 -25.51 -4.76 5.38
C LEU A 277 -25.57 -4.05 6.74
N GLN A 278 -25.63 -2.71 6.76
CA GLN A 278 -25.75 -1.96 8.00
C GLN A 278 -27.06 -2.24 8.73
N ILE A 279 -28.18 -2.42 8.02
CA ILE A 279 -29.47 -2.79 8.62
C ILE A 279 -29.35 -4.15 9.33
N LEU A 280 -28.73 -5.15 8.69
CA LEU A 280 -28.53 -6.47 9.31
C LEU A 280 -27.69 -6.38 10.60
N THR A 281 -26.59 -5.60 10.54
CA THR A 281 -25.74 -5.34 11.71
C THR A 281 -26.52 -4.63 12.83
N GLU A 282 -27.22 -3.55 12.52
CA GLU A 282 -27.96 -2.76 13.51
C GLU A 282 -29.09 -3.59 14.16
N GLN A 283 -29.81 -4.38 13.38
CA GLN A 283 -30.86 -5.26 13.92
C GLN A 283 -30.31 -6.29 14.92
N ASN A 284 -29.13 -6.86 14.65
CA ASN A 284 -28.52 -7.80 15.59
C ASN A 284 -27.94 -7.10 16.84
N VAL A 285 -27.42 -5.87 16.72
CA VAL A 285 -27.02 -5.05 17.88
C VAL A 285 -28.21 -4.74 18.76
N GLN A 286 -29.34 -4.29 18.19
CA GLN A 286 -30.56 -4.01 18.94
C GLN A 286 -31.10 -5.25 19.68
N ARG A 287 -30.88 -6.45 19.13
CA ARG A 287 -31.19 -7.71 19.82
C ARG A 287 -30.27 -7.90 21.03
N SER A 288 -28.96 -7.76 20.85
CA SER A 288 -27.97 -7.89 21.92
C SER A 288 -28.16 -6.86 23.05
N LEU A 289 -28.58 -5.64 22.73
CA LEU A 289 -28.86 -4.62 23.76
C LEU A 289 -30.03 -5.01 24.68
N LYS A 290 -31.00 -5.78 24.17
CA LYS A 290 -32.12 -6.31 24.97
C LYS A 290 -31.70 -7.46 25.90
N GLU A 291 -30.53 -8.05 25.68
CA GLU A 291 -29.97 -9.11 26.52
C GLU A 291 -29.24 -8.55 27.75
N LEU A 292 -28.98 -7.24 27.80
CA LEU A 292 -28.34 -6.57 28.95
C LEU A 292 -29.28 -6.53 30.16
N GLN A 293 -28.71 -6.78 31.34
CA GLN A 293 -29.39 -6.71 32.63
C GLN A 293 -29.15 -5.36 33.33
N ALA A 294 -29.88 -5.08 34.41
CA ALA A 294 -29.81 -3.79 35.11
C ALA A 294 -28.41 -3.46 35.67
N GLN A 295 -27.64 -4.49 36.06
CA GLN A 295 -26.27 -4.34 36.55
C GLN A 295 -25.25 -4.13 35.42
N ASP A 296 -25.61 -4.41 34.16
CA ASP A 296 -24.71 -4.28 33.03
C ASP A 296 -24.57 -2.81 32.58
N ILE A 297 -23.42 -2.47 32.02
CA ILE A 297 -23.02 -1.10 31.68
C ILE A 297 -22.84 -1.00 30.16
N LEU A 298 -23.66 -0.19 29.51
CA LEU A 298 -23.51 0.16 28.10
C LEU A 298 -22.68 1.44 27.96
N VAL A 299 -21.53 1.34 27.29
CA VAL A 299 -20.71 2.47 26.85
C VAL A 299 -21.00 2.71 25.37
N ALA A 300 -21.54 3.88 25.03
CA ALA A 300 -21.88 4.26 23.65
C ALA A 300 -21.20 5.57 23.27
N PRO A 301 -19.98 5.52 22.70
CA PRO A 301 -19.23 6.71 22.30
C PRO A 301 -19.92 7.55 21.20
N ASP A 302 -19.89 8.88 21.33
CA ASP A 302 -20.32 9.77 20.25
C ASP A 302 -19.25 9.83 19.15
N LEU A 303 -19.51 9.08 18.09
CA LEU A 303 -18.62 8.94 16.94
C LEU A 303 -19.12 9.72 15.73
N THR A 304 -19.91 10.79 15.96
CA THR A 304 -20.34 11.70 14.91
C THR A 304 -19.12 12.25 14.15
N GLY A 305 -19.13 12.12 12.82
CA GLY A 305 -18.04 12.53 11.96
C GLY A 305 -16.90 11.51 11.79
N VAL A 306 -16.99 10.31 12.37
CA VAL A 306 -16.07 9.19 12.12
C VAL A 306 -16.80 8.10 11.34
N SER A 307 -16.42 7.93 10.07
CA SER A 307 -17.00 6.88 9.21
C SER A 307 -16.31 5.52 9.44
N PHE A 308 -16.90 4.44 8.92
CA PHE A 308 -16.38 3.08 9.10
C PHE A 308 -14.94 2.87 8.57
N LEU A 309 -14.54 3.56 7.49
CA LEU A 309 -13.20 3.43 6.90
C LEU A 309 -12.26 4.60 7.23
N ASP A 310 -12.66 5.50 8.12
CA ASP A 310 -11.93 6.73 8.42
C ASP A 310 -10.94 6.57 9.58
N PHE A 311 -9.97 5.69 9.37
CA PHE A 311 -8.95 5.35 10.38
C PHE A 311 -7.95 6.49 10.66
N GLU A 312 -7.83 7.47 9.75
CA GLU A 312 -7.00 8.66 9.94
C GLU A 312 -7.50 9.52 11.12
N ASN A 313 -8.80 9.44 11.45
CA ASN A 313 -9.41 10.12 12.59
C ASN A 313 -9.32 9.34 13.91
N TYR A 314 -8.30 8.49 14.08
CA TYR A 314 -8.07 7.68 15.28
C TYR A 314 -8.12 8.48 16.59
N ALA A 315 -7.52 9.68 16.62
CA ALA A 315 -7.48 10.52 17.82
C ALA A 315 -8.88 10.99 18.25
N ARG A 316 -9.79 11.24 17.30
CA ARG A 316 -11.18 11.59 17.60
C ARG A 316 -11.93 10.38 18.15
N ALA A 317 -11.76 9.21 17.53
CA ALA A 317 -12.40 7.98 17.98
C ALA A 317 -11.97 7.59 19.40
N MET A 318 -10.67 7.60 19.71
CA MET A 318 -10.17 7.30 21.06
C MET A 318 -10.72 8.27 22.11
N ARG A 319 -10.67 9.58 21.85
CA ARG A 319 -11.24 10.59 22.77
C ARG A 319 -12.73 10.40 23.01
N ALA A 320 -13.51 10.04 21.99
CA ALA A 320 -14.94 9.76 22.16
C ALA A 320 -15.16 8.56 23.10
N GLY A 321 -14.32 7.53 22.99
CA GLY A 321 -14.32 6.37 23.90
C GLY A 321 -13.99 6.76 25.34
N GLU A 322 -12.93 7.56 25.54
CA GLU A 322 -12.55 8.08 26.86
C GLU A 322 -13.71 8.86 27.49
N GLN A 323 -14.28 9.82 26.76
CA GLN A 323 -15.38 10.67 27.25
C GLN A 323 -16.62 9.85 27.64
N ALA A 324 -16.99 8.86 26.83
CA ALA A 324 -18.15 8.01 27.11
C ALA A 324 -17.95 7.13 28.34
N ALA A 325 -16.74 6.59 28.54
CA ALA A 325 -16.42 5.82 29.73
C ALA A 325 -16.35 6.70 30.99
N GLN A 326 -15.76 7.91 30.89
CA GLN A 326 -15.70 8.87 32.00
C GLN A 326 -17.08 9.35 32.44
N ALA A 327 -18.01 9.54 31.50
CA ALA A 327 -19.41 9.85 31.82
C ALA A 327 -20.09 8.77 32.68
N LEU A 328 -19.56 7.54 32.67
CA LEU A 328 -20.04 6.39 33.43
C LEU A 328 -19.17 6.06 34.64
N ALA A 329 -18.23 6.93 35.02
CA ALA A 329 -17.30 6.69 36.13
C ALA A 329 -18.01 6.36 37.44
N SER A 330 -19.18 6.94 37.72
CA SER A 330 -19.98 6.65 38.92
C SER A 330 -20.53 5.22 38.97
N ARG A 331 -20.78 4.59 37.81
CA ARG A 331 -21.19 3.18 37.71
C ARG A 331 -20.00 2.22 37.63
N LEU A 332 -18.85 2.70 37.16
CA LEU A 332 -17.63 1.91 36.98
C LEU A 332 -16.78 1.84 38.26
N ALA A 333 -16.66 2.95 39.00
CA ALA A 333 -15.83 3.03 40.22
C ALA A 333 -16.18 1.99 41.30
N PRO A 334 -17.47 1.61 41.53
CA PRO A 334 -17.82 0.54 42.46
C PRO A 334 -17.25 -0.84 42.09
N LEU A 335 -16.82 -1.03 40.84
CA LEU A 335 -16.22 -2.28 40.36
C LEU A 335 -14.68 -2.31 40.55
N SER A 336 -14.09 -1.21 41.02
CA SER A 336 -12.63 -1.07 41.12
C SER A 336 -12.00 -2.03 42.13
N LEU A 337 -10.75 -2.41 41.86
CA LEU A 337 -9.89 -3.09 42.83
C LEU A 337 -8.97 -2.10 43.54
N PRO A 338 -8.49 -2.45 44.75
CA PRO A 338 -7.37 -1.75 45.36
C PRO A 338 -6.17 -1.69 44.41
N PRO A 339 -5.44 -0.57 44.32
CA PRO A 339 -4.38 -0.37 43.31
C PRO A 339 -3.33 -1.48 43.26
N GLN A 340 -2.94 -2.03 44.41
CA GLN A 340 -1.97 -3.13 44.49
C GLN A 340 -2.50 -4.43 43.87
N GLN A 341 -3.78 -4.77 44.11
CA GLN A 341 -4.41 -5.96 43.55
C GLN A 341 -4.61 -5.82 42.03
N TYR A 342 -5.00 -4.62 41.58
CA TYR A 342 -5.11 -4.32 40.16
C TYR A 342 -3.75 -4.42 39.45
N ALA A 343 -2.70 -3.82 40.03
CA ALA A 343 -1.35 -3.86 39.48
C ALA A 343 -0.80 -5.30 39.37
N ALA A 344 -1.01 -6.15 40.39
CA ALA A 344 -0.59 -7.54 40.35
C ALA A 344 -1.29 -8.33 39.22
N ARG A 345 -2.58 -8.04 38.98
CA ARG A 345 -3.35 -8.66 37.90
C ARG A 345 -2.86 -8.20 36.53
N GLU A 346 -2.60 -6.91 36.36
CA GLU A 346 -2.05 -6.37 35.12
C GLU A 346 -0.65 -6.92 34.85
N GLN A 347 0.18 -7.09 35.89
CA GLN A 347 1.49 -7.71 35.75
C GLN A 347 1.38 -9.14 35.22
N LEU A 348 0.42 -9.95 35.70
CA LEU A 348 0.17 -11.30 35.18
C LEU A 348 -0.30 -11.29 33.73
N ARG A 349 -1.18 -10.35 33.35
CA ARG A 349 -1.65 -10.21 31.96
C ARG A 349 -0.52 -9.80 31.01
N LEU A 350 0.34 -8.88 31.45
CA LEU A 350 1.48 -8.36 30.68
C LEU A 350 2.68 -9.32 30.67
N ALA A 351 2.73 -10.33 31.56
CA ALA A 351 3.85 -11.27 31.69
C ALA A 351 3.97 -12.29 30.53
N ALA A 352 3.52 -11.94 29.32
CA ALA A 352 3.82 -12.71 28.12
C ALA A 352 5.34 -12.89 28.00
N PRO A 353 5.86 -14.10 27.69
CA PRO A 353 7.28 -14.27 27.44
C PRO A 353 7.64 -13.44 26.22
N ALA A 354 8.27 -12.29 26.44
CA ALA A 354 8.90 -11.53 25.39
C ALA A 354 10.04 -12.40 24.85
N LEU A 355 9.80 -13.12 23.76
CA LEU A 355 10.90 -13.58 22.93
C LEU A 355 11.62 -12.31 22.48
N LEU A 356 12.80 -12.07 23.02
CA LEU A 356 13.69 -11.03 22.53
C LEU A 356 13.88 -11.30 21.03
N ASP A 357 13.60 -10.31 20.19
CA ASP A 357 13.85 -10.42 18.76
C ASP A 357 15.36 -10.35 18.49
N VAL A 358 16.05 -11.46 18.79
CA VAL A 358 17.48 -11.61 18.60
C VAL A 358 17.75 -12.04 17.16
N ALA A 359 18.75 -11.42 16.54
CA ALA A 359 19.26 -11.87 15.26
C ALA A 359 20.00 -13.19 15.44
N LEU A 360 19.59 -14.23 14.71
CA LEU A 360 20.20 -15.56 14.73
C LEU A 360 20.70 -15.93 13.32
N PRO A 361 21.76 -16.75 13.19
CA PRO A 361 22.21 -17.25 11.90
C PRO A 361 21.12 -18.08 11.21
N LEU A 362 20.78 -17.71 9.98
CA LEU A 362 19.80 -18.39 9.15
C LEU A 362 20.40 -19.68 8.57
N VAL A 363 20.05 -20.84 9.11
CA VAL A 363 20.62 -22.12 8.66
C VAL A 363 19.81 -22.80 7.56
N ARG A 364 18.56 -22.40 7.38
CA ARG A 364 17.67 -22.95 6.35
C ARG A 364 16.67 -21.92 5.87
N LEU A 365 16.60 -21.74 4.55
CA LEU A 365 15.56 -20.96 3.89
C LEU A 365 14.76 -21.85 2.94
N ALA A 366 13.50 -22.12 3.29
CA ALA A 366 12.55 -22.80 2.40
C ALA A 366 11.58 -21.78 1.80
N VAL A 367 11.35 -21.87 0.50
CA VAL A 367 10.35 -21.03 -0.20
C VAL A 367 9.42 -21.95 -0.97
N GLU A 368 8.13 -21.85 -0.66
CA GLU A 368 7.04 -22.59 -1.28
C GLU A 368 6.12 -21.60 -2.01
N SER A 369 5.60 -22.02 -3.15
CA SER A 369 4.69 -21.22 -3.96
C SER A 369 3.48 -22.08 -4.35
N GLU A 370 2.28 -21.59 -4.05
CA GLU A 370 1.02 -22.12 -4.56
C GLU A 370 0.59 -21.28 -5.77
N GLY A 371 0.75 -21.83 -6.97
CA GLY A 371 0.49 -21.14 -8.24
C GLY A 371 1.54 -21.45 -9.30
N ASP A 372 1.60 -20.60 -10.33
CA ASP A 372 2.52 -20.70 -11.46
C ASP A 372 3.86 -19.98 -11.19
N ILE A 373 3.93 -19.16 -10.14
CA ILE A 373 5.18 -18.49 -9.73
C ILE A 373 6.22 -19.54 -9.29
N ASN A 374 7.38 -19.55 -9.95
CA ASN A 374 8.50 -20.38 -9.55
C ASN A 374 9.08 -19.93 -8.19
N PRO A 375 9.17 -20.82 -7.18
CA PRO A 375 9.71 -20.50 -5.86
C PRO A 375 11.12 -19.91 -5.87
N ARG A 376 11.98 -20.27 -6.84
CA ARG A 376 13.34 -19.72 -6.95
C ARG A 376 13.33 -18.22 -7.23
N ILE A 377 12.31 -17.71 -7.93
CA ILE A 377 12.15 -16.27 -8.18
C ILE A 377 11.88 -15.56 -6.85
N LEU A 378 10.99 -16.12 -6.03
CA LEU A 378 10.65 -15.58 -4.71
C LEU A 378 11.84 -15.67 -3.75
N GLN A 379 12.60 -16.76 -3.79
CA GLN A 379 13.82 -16.92 -3.01
C GLN A 379 14.87 -15.87 -3.39
N ALA A 380 15.16 -15.68 -4.67
CA ALA A 380 16.10 -14.65 -5.14
C ALA A 380 15.65 -13.24 -4.74
N GLN A 381 14.36 -12.95 -4.82
CA GLN A 381 13.81 -11.65 -4.44
C GLN A 381 13.71 -11.42 -2.94
N SER A 382 13.63 -12.50 -2.14
CA SER A 382 13.66 -12.40 -0.68
C SER A 382 14.92 -11.67 -0.22
N GLY A 383 16.05 -11.91 -0.90
CA GLY A 383 17.35 -11.39 -0.52
C GLY A 383 17.92 -12.05 0.74
N LEU A 384 17.22 -13.03 1.32
CA LEU A 384 17.74 -13.79 2.44
C LEU A 384 18.75 -14.82 1.94
N VAL A 385 19.90 -14.87 2.61
CA VAL A 385 20.98 -15.82 2.32
C VAL A 385 21.25 -16.65 3.56
N GLU A 386 21.38 -17.97 3.39
CA GLU A 386 21.79 -18.85 4.48
C GLU A 386 23.16 -18.45 5.03
N GLY A 387 23.30 -18.47 6.36
CA GLY A 387 24.47 -18.00 7.11
C GLY A 387 24.39 -16.55 7.58
N GLN A 388 23.48 -15.73 7.04
CA GLN A 388 23.33 -14.35 7.50
C GLN A 388 22.60 -14.30 8.87
N MET A 389 22.87 -13.27 9.68
CA MET A 389 22.13 -13.02 10.92
C MET A 389 20.78 -12.38 10.58
N VAL A 390 19.68 -12.99 11.04
CA VAL A 390 18.30 -12.57 10.70
C VAL A 390 17.46 -12.47 11.96
N ASN A 391 16.86 -11.32 12.22
CA ASN A 391 15.83 -11.17 13.25
C ASN A 391 14.41 -11.40 12.67
N GLN A 392 13.37 -11.48 13.49
CA GLN A 392 11.99 -11.69 13.02
C GLN A 392 11.50 -10.47 12.22
N GLU A 393 11.92 -9.27 12.58
CA GLU A 393 11.61 -8.05 11.84
C GLU A 393 12.11 -8.11 10.37
N ASP A 394 13.30 -8.67 10.13
CA ASP A 394 13.88 -8.86 8.81
C ASP A 394 13.05 -9.84 7.97
N VAL A 395 12.59 -10.93 8.57
CA VAL A 395 11.67 -11.88 7.92
C VAL A 395 10.36 -11.21 7.53
N LEU A 396 9.81 -10.36 8.42
CA LEU A 396 8.60 -9.59 8.12
C LEU A 396 8.83 -8.56 7.01
N LYS A 397 9.97 -7.86 6.99
CA LYS A 397 10.34 -6.95 5.89
C LYS A 397 10.41 -7.69 4.56
N VAL A 398 10.95 -8.91 4.56
CA VAL A 398 11.00 -9.76 3.37
C VAL A 398 9.61 -10.21 2.92
N ALA A 399 8.75 -10.64 3.84
CA ALA A 399 7.36 -10.96 3.51
C ALA A 399 6.64 -9.77 2.87
N THR A 400 6.85 -8.58 3.44
CA THR A 400 6.33 -7.30 2.94
C THR A 400 6.81 -7.01 1.52
N LYS A 401 8.12 -7.17 1.28
CA LYS A 401 8.76 -6.95 -0.02
C LYS A 401 8.24 -7.91 -1.08
N LEU A 402 8.10 -9.19 -0.74
CA LEU A 402 7.53 -10.20 -1.66
C LEU A 402 6.07 -9.90 -1.96
N TYR A 403 5.28 -9.50 -0.96
CA TYR A 403 3.91 -9.07 -1.20
C TYR A 403 3.83 -7.83 -2.09
N GLY A 404 4.76 -6.88 -1.92
CA GLY A 404 4.92 -5.69 -2.77
C GLY A 404 5.12 -5.97 -4.26
N ARG A 405 5.39 -7.22 -4.67
CA ARG A 405 5.35 -7.61 -6.09
C ARG A 405 4.00 -7.32 -6.75
N GLY A 406 2.92 -7.38 -5.97
CA GLY A 406 1.55 -7.09 -6.43
C GLY A 406 0.86 -8.24 -7.16
N ASP A 407 1.46 -9.44 -7.21
CA ASP A 407 0.91 -10.65 -7.82
C ASP A 407 0.60 -11.78 -6.82
N LEU A 408 0.86 -11.55 -5.53
CA LEU A 408 0.63 -12.51 -4.45
C LEU A 408 -0.64 -12.15 -3.67
N ALA A 409 -1.49 -13.13 -3.39
CA ALA A 409 -2.65 -12.96 -2.51
C ALA A 409 -2.26 -13.04 -1.02
N ARG A 410 -1.23 -13.84 -0.70
CA ARG A 410 -0.76 -14.05 0.66
C ARG A 410 0.73 -14.40 0.68
N VAL A 411 1.44 -13.93 1.71
CA VAL A 411 2.80 -14.36 2.03
C VAL A 411 2.84 -14.70 3.52
N GLU A 412 2.98 -15.98 3.83
CA GLU A 412 3.11 -16.47 5.20
C GLU A 412 4.57 -16.79 5.48
N THR A 413 5.02 -16.45 6.69
CA THR A 413 6.35 -16.77 7.17
C THR A 413 6.27 -17.59 8.44
N GLN A 414 6.95 -18.72 8.45
CA GLN A 414 7.15 -19.53 9.64
C GLN A 414 8.61 -19.41 10.06
N VAL A 415 8.83 -18.99 11.31
CA VAL A 415 10.17 -18.88 11.92
C VAL A 415 10.26 -19.95 13.00
N VAL A 416 11.29 -20.78 12.93
CA VAL A 416 11.57 -21.81 13.92
C VAL A 416 12.98 -21.58 14.45
N ASP A 417 13.10 -21.35 15.74
CA ASP A 417 14.37 -21.17 16.43
C ASP A 417 14.72 -22.48 17.16
N ALA A 418 15.93 -22.97 16.93
CA ALA A 418 16.47 -24.18 17.55
C ALA A 418 17.85 -23.86 18.13
N GLY A 419 17.90 -23.54 19.44
CA GLY A 419 19.11 -23.00 20.06
C GLY A 419 19.48 -21.64 19.46
N ASP A 420 20.73 -21.47 19.06
CA ASP A 420 21.25 -20.23 18.46
C ASP A 420 21.13 -20.21 16.93
N GLN A 421 20.17 -20.95 16.36
CA GLN A 421 19.98 -21.06 14.91
C GLN A 421 18.53 -20.84 14.53
N ARG A 422 18.32 -20.23 13.36
CA ARG A 422 16.99 -19.91 12.83
C ARG A 422 16.75 -20.58 11.49
N ALA A 423 15.57 -21.19 11.35
CA ALA A 423 15.04 -21.67 10.09
C ALA A 423 13.81 -20.86 9.69
N VAL A 424 13.74 -20.45 8.42
CA VAL A 424 12.63 -19.66 7.87
C VAL A 424 12.00 -20.39 6.71
N THR A 425 10.67 -20.51 6.75
CA THR A 425 9.86 -21.00 5.63
C THR A 425 8.94 -19.88 5.16
N ILE A 426 8.99 -19.55 3.87
CA ILE A 426 8.12 -18.56 3.23
C ILE A 426 7.14 -19.32 2.33
N LYS A 427 5.84 -19.21 2.61
CA LYS A 427 4.78 -19.77 1.78
C LYS A 427 4.04 -18.64 1.08
N ALA A 428 4.15 -18.58 -0.24
CA ALA A 428 3.49 -17.57 -1.06
C ALA A 428 2.33 -18.20 -1.83
N VAL A 429 1.20 -17.51 -1.86
CA VAL A 429 0.02 -17.92 -2.64
C VAL A 429 -0.18 -16.90 -3.76
N GLU A 430 -0.08 -17.33 -5.01
CA GLU A 430 -0.33 -16.48 -6.17
C GLU A 430 -1.80 -16.03 -6.20
N ALA A 431 -2.03 -14.77 -6.53
CA ALA A 431 -3.39 -14.26 -6.62
C ALA A 431 -4.07 -14.79 -7.90
N PRO A 432 -5.30 -15.35 -7.83
CA PRO A 432 -5.95 -15.95 -8.99
C PRO A 432 -6.15 -15.00 -10.19
N TRP A 433 -6.19 -13.69 -9.93
CA TRP A 433 -6.35 -12.64 -10.94
C TRP A 433 -5.02 -12.15 -11.53
N ALA A 434 -3.87 -12.45 -10.90
CA ALA A 434 -2.58 -11.85 -11.24
C ALA A 434 -1.90 -12.46 -12.48
N SER A 435 -2.25 -13.71 -12.82
CA SER A 435 -1.70 -14.43 -13.98
C SER A 435 -2.12 -13.79 -15.31
N SER A 436 -3.28 -13.12 -15.36
CA SER A 436 -3.79 -12.44 -16.56
C SER A 436 -4.65 -11.24 -16.17
N ARG A 437 -4.06 -10.04 -16.24
CA ARG A 437 -4.65 -8.78 -15.78
C ARG A 437 -5.01 -7.88 -16.95
N LEU A 438 -6.17 -7.23 -16.89
CA LEU A 438 -6.62 -6.20 -17.81
C LEU A 438 -6.83 -4.90 -17.05
N ARG A 439 -6.16 -3.83 -17.47
CA ARG A 439 -6.37 -2.47 -16.98
C ARG A 439 -7.01 -1.60 -18.04
N VAL A 440 -7.88 -0.71 -17.59
CA VAL A 440 -8.63 0.22 -18.46
C VAL A 440 -8.42 1.63 -17.95
N GLY A 441 -8.10 2.57 -18.84
CA GLY A 441 -7.89 3.96 -18.48
C GLY A 441 -8.45 4.90 -19.54
N LEU A 442 -8.94 6.06 -19.09
CA LEU A 442 -9.28 7.18 -19.94
C LEU A 442 -8.27 8.29 -19.67
N GLU A 443 -7.74 8.90 -20.73
CA GLU A 443 -6.93 10.10 -20.66
C GLU A 443 -7.61 11.21 -21.46
N MET A 444 -7.47 12.44 -20.96
CA MET A 444 -7.99 13.63 -21.61
C MET A 444 -7.07 14.81 -21.29
N ALA A 445 -6.81 15.66 -22.27
CA ALA A 445 -6.18 16.96 -22.07
C ALA A 445 -6.90 17.99 -22.94
N SER A 446 -7.26 19.12 -22.34
CA SER A 446 -7.95 20.22 -23.01
C SER A 446 -7.39 21.56 -22.55
N ASP A 447 -7.17 22.48 -23.48
CA ASP A 447 -6.94 23.90 -23.22
C ASP A 447 -8.21 24.76 -23.38
N PHE A 448 -9.37 24.12 -23.61
CA PHE A 448 -10.66 24.74 -23.94
C PHE A 448 -10.62 25.71 -25.15
N ARG A 449 -9.57 25.65 -25.96
CA ARG A 449 -9.41 26.44 -27.18
C ARG A 449 -9.38 25.48 -28.37
N ASP A 450 -8.19 25.16 -28.86
CA ASP A 450 -8.00 24.41 -30.11
C ASP A 450 -7.46 23.00 -29.88
N SER A 451 -6.84 22.72 -28.72
CA SER A 451 -6.19 21.43 -28.44
C SER A 451 -7.00 20.62 -27.45
N ASN A 452 -7.64 19.57 -27.97
CA ASN A 452 -8.42 18.62 -27.19
C ASN A 452 -7.98 17.22 -27.58
N THR A 453 -7.37 16.50 -26.63
CA THR A 453 -6.97 15.12 -26.82
C THR A 453 -7.72 14.21 -25.88
N PHE A 454 -8.03 13.01 -26.35
CA PHE A 454 -8.61 11.95 -25.53
C PHE A 454 -8.00 10.61 -25.95
N ALA A 455 -7.90 9.69 -25.00
CA ALA A 455 -7.47 8.33 -25.27
C ALA A 455 -8.15 7.33 -24.32
N LEU A 456 -8.76 6.29 -24.89
CA LEU A 456 -9.09 5.07 -24.18
C LEU A 456 -7.91 4.11 -24.30
N LYS A 457 -7.36 3.69 -23.16
CA LYS A 457 -6.24 2.75 -23.07
C LYS A 457 -6.70 1.44 -22.44
N LEU A 458 -6.28 0.34 -23.06
CA LEU A 458 -6.41 -1.01 -22.53
C LEU A 458 -5.00 -1.60 -22.40
N LEU A 459 -4.66 -2.12 -21.23
CA LEU A 459 -3.39 -2.77 -20.96
C LEU A 459 -3.66 -4.17 -20.45
N HIS A 460 -3.25 -5.18 -21.20
CA HIS A 460 -3.33 -6.58 -20.81
C HIS A 460 -1.94 -7.12 -20.48
N VAL A 461 -1.80 -7.81 -19.36
CA VAL A 461 -0.55 -8.42 -18.91
C VAL A 461 -0.80 -9.88 -18.53
N ARG A 462 -0.07 -10.78 -19.17
CA ARG A 462 -0.06 -12.21 -18.83
C ARG A 462 1.30 -12.61 -18.27
N SER A 463 1.31 -13.02 -17.01
CA SER A 463 2.50 -13.31 -16.21
C SER A 463 2.84 -14.81 -16.22
N ASN A 464 4.03 -15.18 -15.73
CA ASN A 464 4.44 -16.56 -15.46
C ASN A 464 4.28 -17.52 -16.65
N LEU A 465 4.58 -17.05 -17.87
CA LEU A 465 4.43 -17.83 -19.11
C LEU A 465 5.41 -19.01 -19.21
N ASN A 466 6.43 -19.04 -18.36
CA ASN A 466 7.38 -20.13 -18.23
C ASN A 466 8.03 -20.11 -16.83
N SER A 467 8.84 -21.13 -16.54
CA SER A 467 9.53 -21.29 -15.25
C SER A 467 10.54 -20.19 -14.91
N TRP A 468 10.92 -19.34 -15.87
CA TRP A 468 11.79 -18.18 -15.62
C TRP A 468 11.01 -16.90 -15.29
N GLY A 469 9.68 -16.94 -15.37
CA GLY A 469 8.81 -15.79 -15.08
C GLY A 469 8.58 -14.88 -16.30
N GLY A 470 8.63 -15.43 -17.52
CA GLY A 470 8.34 -14.68 -18.74
C GLY A 470 6.95 -14.03 -18.71
N GLU A 471 6.81 -12.85 -19.32
CA GLU A 471 5.58 -12.04 -19.28
C GLU A 471 5.26 -11.46 -20.67
N LEU A 472 3.99 -11.50 -21.07
CA LEU A 472 3.49 -10.85 -22.28
C LEU A 472 2.66 -9.62 -21.88
N ARG A 473 3.01 -8.46 -22.44
CA ARG A 473 2.27 -7.21 -22.27
C ARG A 473 1.70 -6.77 -23.61
N SER A 474 0.40 -6.52 -23.64
CA SER A 474 -0.32 -6.02 -24.81
C SER A 474 -1.01 -4.71 -24.47
N MET A 475 -0.90 -3.70 -25.33
CA MET A 475 -1.51 -2.39 -25.12
C MET A 475 -2.29 -1.97 -26.36
N VAL A 476 -3.49 -1.46 -26.13
CA VAL A 476 -4.34 -0.83 -27.14
C VAL A 476 -4.64 0.58 -26.67
N GLN A 477 -4.46 1.57 -27.54
CA GLN A 477 -4.83 2.96 -27.32
C GLN A 477 -5.69 3.43 -28.49
N ILE A 478 -6.83 4.03 -28.20
CA ILE A 478 -7.80 4.53 -29.16
C ILE A 478 -8.15 5.97 -28.80
N GLY A 479 -8.14 6.88 -29.77
CA GLY A 479 -8.48 8.28 -29.55
C GLY A 479 -7.71 9.17 -30.52
N THR A 480 -7.16 10.29 -30.03
CA THR A 480 -6.32 11.19 -30.83
C THR A 480 -5.10 10.49 -31.42
N THR A 481 -4.51 9.59 -30.64
CA THR A 481 -3.47 8.66 -31.11
C THR A 481 -4.00 7.23 -31.03
N ARG A 482 -3.67 6.44 -32.05
CA ARG A 482 -4.00 5.02 -32.14
C ARG A 482 -2.71 4.23 -31.96
N ASN A 483 -2.69 3.33 -30.99
CA ASN A 483 -1.53 2.51 -30.69
C ASN A 483 -1.95 1.08 -30.44
N PHE A 484 -1.23 0.13 -31.02
CA PHE A 484 -1.31 -1.28 -30.66
C PHE A 484 0.11 -1.80 -30.48
N GLY A 485 0.41 -2.38 -29.32
CA GLY A 485 1.74 -2.89 -29.04
C GLY A 485 1.69 -4.21 -28.30
N VAL A 486 2.64 -5.09 -28.61
CA VAL A 486 2.88 -6.33 -27.89
C VAL A 486 4.37 -6.42 -27.56
N GLN A 487 4.68 -6.72 -26.30
CA GLN A 487 6.03 -6.95 -25.82
C GLN A 487 6.08 -8.25 -25.04
N TYR A 488 7.04 -9.10 -25.37
CA TYR A 488 7.35 -10.29 -24.59
C TYR A 488 8.62 -10.04 -23.78
N TRP A 489 8.53 -10.08 -22.46
CA TRP A 489 9.66 -9.90 -21.56
C TRP A 489 10.11 -11.24 -21.00
N GLN A 490 11.38 -11.54 -21.16
CA GLN A 490 11.96 -12.84 -20.84
C GLN A 490 13.21 -12.66 -19.98
N PRO A 491 13.15 -13.01 -18.67
CA PRO A 491 14.33 -13.13 -17.83
C PRO A 491 15.30 -14.16 -18.40
N LEU A 492 16.59 -13.95 -18.19
CA LEU A 492 17.66 -14.90 -18.54
C LEU A 492 17.89 -15.92 -17.41
N GLY A 493 16.80 -16.44 -16.84
CA GLY A 493 16.78 -17.37 -15.71
C GLY A 493 15.82 -16.93 -14.60
N ALA A 494 15.39 -17.90 -13.78
CA ALA A 494 14.52 -17.63 -12.64
C ALA A 494 15.20 -16.68 -11.63
N GLY A 495 14.61 -15.49 -11.43
CA GLY A 495 15.14 -14.47 -10.51
C GLY A 495 16.33 -13.68 -11.05
N ASN A 496 16.75 -13.90 -12.31
CA ASN A 496 17.86 -13.18 -12.92
C ASN A 496 17.46 -11.73 -13.25
N PRO A 497 18.27 -10.71 -12.88
CA PRO A 497 17.97 -9.31 -13.21
C PRO A 497 18.13 -8.97 -14.70
N TRP A 498 18.84 -9.80 -15.48
CA TRP A 498 18.98 -9.64 -16.92
C TRP A 498 17.79 -10.21 -17.67
N TYR A 499 17.36 -9.51 -18.72
CA TYR A 499 16.24 -9.92 -19.57
C TYR A 499 16.39 -9.49 -21.02
N ILE A 500 15.64 -10.14 -21.91
CA ILE A 500 15.38 -9.65 -23.25
C ILE A 500 13.91 -9.27 -23.41
N ALA A 501 13.64 -8.26 -24.23
CA ALA A 501 12.27 -7.79 -24.46
C ALA A 501 11.98 -7.47 -25.93
N PRO A 502 11.79 -8.49 -26.80
CA PRO A 502 11.28 -8.26 -28.15
C PRO A 502 9.88 -7.62 -28.11
N SER A 503 9.63 -6.66 -29.00
CA SER A 503 8.34 -6.01 -29.13
C SER A 503 8.03 -5.59 -30.56
N ILE A 504 6.74 -5.50 -30.84
CA ILE A 504 6.16 -4.99 -32.07
C ILE A 504 5.09 -3.97 -31.71
N GLN A 505 5.06 -2.86 -32.43
CA GLN A 505 4.12 -1.79 -32.19
C GLN A 505 3.66 -1.18 -33.51
N TYR A 506 2.36 -0.90 -33.60
CA TYR A 506 1.76 -0.09 -34.64
C TYR A 506 1.27 1.21 -34.01
N SER A 507 1.54 2.33 -34.66
CA SER A 507 1.06 3.64 -34.22
C SER A 507 0.52 4.44 -35.39
N SER A 508 -0.50 5.26 -35.12
CA SER A 508 -1.02 6.24 -36.06
C SER A 508 -1.49 7.48 -35.31
N GLN A 509 -1.07 8.65 -35.79
CA GLN A 509 -1.42 9.95 -35.22
C GLN A 509 -1.40 11.02 -36.33
N ALA A 510 -2.03 12.17 -36.08
CA ALA A 510 -1.91 13.32 -36.94
C ALA A 510 -1.33 14.50 -36.13
N VAL A 511 -0.37 15.20 -36.72
CA VAL A 511 0.31 16.34 -36.09
C VAL A 511 -0.04 17.60 -36.88
N ASP A 512 -0.40 18.66 -36.17
CA ASP A 512 -0.63 19.98 -36.74
C ASP A 512 0.70 20.75 -36.81
N LEU A 513 0.99 21.32 -37.98
CA LEU A 513 2.13 22.19 -38.21
C LEU A 513 1.67 23.64 -38.09
N PHE A 514 2.34 24.41 -37.25
CA PHE A 514 2.04 25.81 -36.98
C PHE A 514 3.10 26.73 -37.57
N ASP A 515 2.67 27.83 -38.17
CA ASP A 515 3.54 28.95 -38.56
C ASP A 515 2.98 30.24 -37.92
N LYS A 516 3.83 30.94 -37.15
CA LYS A 516 3.47 32.16 -36.40
C LYS A 516 2.15 32.05 -35.61
N GLY A 517 1.89 30.91 -34.98
CA GLY A 517 0.69 30.65 -34.16
C GLY A 517 -0.58 30.33 -34.96
N ARG A 518 -0.51 30.15 -36.29
CA ARG A 518 -1.62 29.68 -37.13
C ARG A 518 -1.34 28.28 -37.68
N ARG A 519 -2.35 27.40 -37.65
CA ARG A 519 -2.25 26.05 -38.22
C ARG A 519 -2.17 26.13 -39.75
N ASN A 520 -1.03 25.69 -40.30
CA ASN A 520 -0.74 25.74 -41.72
C ASN A 520 -1.07 24.41 -42.43
N ALA A 521 -0.71 23.28 -41.81
CA ALA A 521 -0.95 21.95 -42.38
C ALA A 521 -1.18 20.90 -41.29
N ARG A 522 -1.76 19.75 -41.67
CA ARG A 522 -1.87 18.57 -40.80
C ARG A 522 -1.26 17.35 -41.49
N VAL A 523 -0.29 16.72 -40.85
CA VAL A 523 0.39 15.53 -41.39
C VAL A 523 -0.01 14.30 -40.58
N ALA A 524 -0.59 13.31 -41.26
CA ALA A 524 -0.94 12.02 -40.68
C ALA A 524 0.25 11.07 -40.81
N TYR A 525 0.72 10.55 -39.68
CA TYR A 525 1.74 9.52 -39.58
C TYR A 525 1.09 8.18 -39.25
N SER A 526 1.55 7.11 -39.90
CA SER A 526 1.26 5.74 -39.49
C SER A 526 2.48 4.87 -39.70
N GLY A 527 2.72 3.93 -38.81
CA GLY A 527 3.92 3.13 -38.90
C GLY A 527 3.95 1.94 -37.97
N GLN A 528 4.85 1.04 -38.28
CA GLN A 528 5.16 -0.12 -37.46
C GLN A 528 6.61 -0.01 -36.98
N SER A 529 6.85 -0.34 -35.71
CA SER A 529 8.17 -0.53 -35.15
C SER A 529 8.31 -1.93 -34.58
N THR A 530 9.52 -2.48 -34.71
CA THR A 530 9.93 -3.73 -34.08
C THR A 530 11.21 -3.46 -33.32
N SER A 531 11.25 -3.84 -32.04
CA SER A 531 12.38 -3.58 -31.16
C SER A 531 12.89 -4.85 -30.50
N LEU A 532 14.21 -4.93 -30.33
CA LEU A 532 14.87 -5.92 -29.48
C LEU A 532 15.67 -5.17 -28.40
N VAL A 533 15.42 -5.52 -27.15
CA VAL A 533 16.05 -4.91 -25.98
C VAL A 533 16.76 -5.96 -25.16
N LEU A 534 17.98 -5.66 -24.72
CA LEU A 534 18.67 -6.31 -23.60
C LEU A 534 18.60 -5.34 -22.42
N GLY A 535 18.06 -5.79 -21.29
CA GLY A 535 17.92 -4.97 -20.11
C GLY A 535 18.47 -5.61 -18.84
N HIS A 536 18.77 -4.76 -17.86
CA HIS A 536 19.19 -5.14 -16.52
C HIS A 536 18.39 -4.34 -15.49
N GLN A 537 17.63 -5.05 -14.65
CA GLN A 537 16.83 -4.45 -13.60
C GLN A 537 17.61 -4.35 -12.28
N PHE A 538 17.65 -3.16 -11.69
CA PHE A 538 18.28 -2.90 -10.39
C PHE A 538 17.24 -2.93 -9.29
N GLY A 539 16.99 -4.15 -8.77
CA GLY A 539 16.01 -4.36 -7.70
C GLY A 539 14.63 -3.79 -8.05
N PHE A 540 14.11 -2.91 -7.20
CA PHE A 540 12.77 -2.31 -7.34
C PHE A 540 12.81 -0.87 -7.86
N TRP A 541 13.99 -0.26 -8.01
CA TRP A 541 14.12 1.19 -8.19
C TRP A 541 14.64 1.62 -9.56
N GLY A 542 15.30 0.75 -10.32
CA GLY A 542 15.93 1.18 -11.58
C GLY A 542 16.07 0.11 -12.65
N ASN A 543 16.39 0.55 -13.85
CA ASN A 543 16.52 -0.30 -15.04
C ASN A 543 17.46 0.35 -16.08
N LEU A 544 18.35 -0.44 -16.65
CA LEU A 544 19.18 -0.07 -17.79
C LEU A 544 18.76 -0.90 -19.01
N GLN A 545 18.54 -0.25 -20.15
CA GLN A 545 18.18 -0.89 -21.40
C GLN A 545 19.15 -0.49 -22.50
N LEU A 546 19.54 -1.48 -23.30
CA LEU A 546 20.22 -1.30 -24.57
C LEU A 546 19.34 -1.94 -25.64
N GLY A 547 19.05 -1.22 -26.72
CA GLY A 547 18.12 -1.74 -27.71
C GLY A 547 18.32 -1.22 -29.12
N VAL A 548 17.71 -1.94 -30.05
CA VAL A 548 17.60 -1.56 -31.46
C VAL A 548 16.15 -1.61 -31.86
N THR A 549 15.68 -0.56 -32.52
CA THR A 549 14.32 -0.44 -33.06
C THR A 549 14.40 -0.22 -34.55
N ARG A 550 13.72 -1.06 -35.32
CA ARG A 550 13.50 -0.85 -36.76
C ARG A 550 12.08 -0.35 -36.96
N SER A 551 11.93 0.72 -37.73
CA SER A 551 10.63 1.35 -37.96
C SER A 551 10.38 1.60 -39.43
N GLU A 552 9.13 1.43 -39.82
CA GLU A 552 8.58 1.88 -41.09
C GLU A 552 7.52 2.92 -40.79
N VAL A 553 7.70 4.13 -41.32
CA VAL A 553 6.77 5.25 -41.13
C VAL A 553 6.27 5.71 -42.49
N LYS A 554 4.98 5.94 -42.59
CA LYS A 554 4.28 6.54 -43.72
C LYS A 554 3.73 7.89 -43.27
N ALA A 555 4.04 8.94 -44.02
CA ALA A 555 3.53 10.28 -43.80
C ALA A 555 2.62 10.71 -44.95
N ASP A 556 1.49 11.34 -44.63
CA ASP A 556 0.48 11.79 -45.57
C ASP A 556 0.01 13.20 -45.17
N ILE A 557 0.09 14.18 -46.07
CA ILE A 557 -0.43 15.53 -45.79
C ILE A 557 -1.95 15.47 -45.90
N SER A 558 -2.61 15.47 -44.74
CA SER A 558 -4.07 15.37 -44.65
C SER A 558 -4.79 16.71 -44.80
N ILE A 559 -4.12 17.84 -44.51
CA ILE A 559 -4.65 19.20 -44.67
C ILE A 559 -3.53 20.13 -45.18
N PRO A 560 -3.73 20.86 -46.30
CA PRO A 560 -4.87 20.73 -47.21
C PRO A 560 -4.87 19.35 -47.87
N ALA A 561 -6.06 18.79 -48.08
CA ALA A 561 -6.19 17.51 -48.77
C ALA A 561 -5.91 17.71 -50.25
N ASP A 562 -4.70 17.37 -50.70
CA ASP A 562 -4.30 17.42 -52.10
C ASP A 562 -3.69 16.08 -52.53
N PRO A 563 -4.35 15.32 -53.44
CA PRO A 563 -3.85 14.05 -53.96
C PRO A 563 -2.48 14.14 -54.66
N ALA A 564 -2.03 15.35 -55.03
CA ALA A 564 -0.73 15.58 -55.64
C ALA A 564 0.43 15.48 -54.65
N TYR A 565 0.18 15.57 -53.33
CA TYR A 565 1.24 15.38 -52.35
C TYR A 565 1.66 13.91 -52.28
N PRO A 566 2.94 13.58 -52.47
CA PRO A 566 3.40 12.21 -52.43
C PRO A 566 3.34 11.66 -51.01
N LYS A 567 2.85 10.42 -50.86
CA LYS A 567 2.98 9.67 -49.61
C LYS A 567 4.44 9.30 -49.40
N GLU A 568 5.05 9.83 -48.36
CA GLU A 568 6.43 9.51 -48.03
C GLU A 568 6.49 8.25 -47.18
N ARG A 569 7.34 7.31 -47.58
CA ARG A 569 7.65 6.10 -46.81
C ARG A 569 9.11 6.17 -46.39
N SER A 570 9.35 6.02 -45.09
CA SER A 570 10.68 6.07 -44.50
C SER A 570 10.95 4.83 -43.67
N LEU A 571 12.16 4.26 -43.82
CA LEU A 571 12.64 3.12 -43.05
C LEU A 571 13.78 3.57 -42.15
N GLY A 572 13.55 3.53 -40.84
CA GLY A 572 14.50 3.98 -39.81
C GLY A 572 15.05 2.84 -38.97
N THR A 573 16.31 2.98 -38.53
CA THR A 573 16.92 2.16 -37.46
C THR A 573 17.37 3.07 -36.34
N ASN A 574 16.89 2.80 -35.13
CA ASN A 574 17.24 3.54 -33.92
C ASN A 574 17.94 2.62 -32.93
N GLN A 575 19.20 2.92 -32.61
CA GLN A 575 19.92 2.30 -31.51
C GLN A 575 19.77 3.18 -30.28
N PHE A 576 19.57 2.60 -29.10
CA PHE A 576 19.39 3.40 -27.89
C PHE A 576 20.01 2.76 -26.65
N VAL A 577 20.36 3.64 -25.70
CA VAL A 577 20.67 3.32 -24.32
C VAL A 577 19.76 4.16 -23.44
N GLN A 578 19.06 3.52 -22.51
CA GLN A 578 18.17 4.19 -21.56
C GLN A 578 18.47 3.73 -20.14
N PHE A 579 18.67 4.67 -19.23
CA PHE A 579 18.75 4.42 -17.80
C PHE A 579 17.60 5.12 -17.10
N ARG A 580 16.82 4.37 -16.33
CA ARG A 580 15.67 4.87 -15.59
C ARG A 580 15.77 4.54 -14.11
N VAL A 581 15.46 5.51 -13.27
CA VAL A 581 15.22 5.38 -11.83
C VAL A 581 13.82 5.88 -11.53
N ASP A 582 13.07 5.13 -10.75
CA ASP A 582 11.72 5.52 -10.33
C ASP A 582 11.41 4.99 -8.94
N THR A 583 11.34 5.91 -7.97
CA THR A 583 10.96 5.66 -6.58
C THR A 583 9.76 6.51 -6.15
N LEU A 584 9.02 7.09 -7.10
CA LEU A 584 7.88 7.96 -6.80
C LEU A 584 6.71 7.17 -6.19
N ASP A 585 6.06 7.77 -5.19
CA ASP A 585 4.89 7.20 -4.51
C ASP A 585 3.57 7.36 -5.30
N SER A 586 3.51 8.29 -6.26
CA SER A 586 2.36 8.51 -7.12
C SER A 586 2.80 8.96 -8.51
N PRO A 587 2.14 8.50 -9.58
CA PRO A 587 2.37 9.03 -10.91
C PRO A 587 1.52 10.28 -11.20
N GLY A 588 0.66 10.70 -10.28
CA GLY A 588 -0.14 11.90 -10.45
C GLY A 588 0.52 13.10 -9.79
N PHE A 589 0.48 13.11 -8.46
CA PHE A 589 1.12 14.14 -7.65
C PHE A 589 2.04 13.45 -6.65
N PRO A 590 3.33 13.25 -6.97
CA PRO A 590 4.24 12.59 -6.07
C PRO A 590 4.48 13.43 -4.82
N THR A 591 4.54 12.79 -3.66
CA THR A 591 4.83 13.42 -2.38
C THR A 591 6.20 13.03 -1.83
N ARG A 592 6.80 11.96 -2.37
CA ARG A 592 8.14 11.50 -2.02
C ARG A 592 8.76 10.70 -3.16
N GLY A 593 10.07 10.49 -3.08
CA GLY A 593 10.83 9.72 -4.06
C GLY A 593 11.40 10.56 -5.20
N ALA A 594 12.03 9.89 -6.15
CA ALA A 594 12.73 10.50 -7.28
C ALA A 594 12.43 9.76 -8.59
N LEU A 595 12.51 10.49 -9.69
CA LEU A 595 12.49 9.97 -11.05
C LEU A 595 13.71 10.50 -11.79
N LEU A 596 14.40 9.63 -12.53
CA LEU A 596 15.43 10.00 -13.51
C LEU A 596 15.20 9.16 -14.76
N ASP A 597 15.13 9.79 -15.92
CA ASP A 597 15.18 9.11 -17.22
C ASP A 597 16.28 9.76 -18.05
N ALA A 598 17.28 8.98 -18.42
CA ALA A 598 18.38 9.41 -19.26
C ALA A 598 18.43 8.50 -20.49
N THR A 599 18.22 9.09 -21.66
CA THR A 599 18.14 8.37 -22.93
C THR A 599 19.12 8.96 -23.94
N TRP A 600 19.91 8.10 -24.57
CA TRP A 600 20.70 8.43 -25.75
C TRP A 600 20.26 7.55 -26.91
N THR A 601 20.08 8.15 -28.07
CA THR A 601 19.66 7.47 -29.29
C THR A 601 20.56 7.85 -30.46
N ARG A 602 20.76 6.89 -31.37
CA ARG A 602 21.36 7.08 -32.68
C ARG A 602 20.39 6.58 -33.74
N ALA A 603 19.86 7.50 -34.53
CA ALA A 603 18.87 7.22 -35.56
C ALA A 603 19.51 7.26 -36.96
N SER A 604 19.21 6.29 -37.81
CA SER A 604 19.59 6.31 -39.22
C SER A 604 18.39 6.00 -40.11
N THR A 605 18.29 6.70 -41.24
CA THR A 605 17.21 6.51 -42.23
C THR A 605 17.78 5.91 -43.51
N THR A 606 17.20 4.79 -43.94
CA THR A 606 17.62 4.07 -45.15
C THR A 606 17.35 4.95 -46.38
N GLY A 607 18.34 5.12 -47.26
CA GLY A 607 18.21 5.89 -48.50
C GLY A 607 18.46 7.39 -48.37
N SER A 608 18.71 7.92 -47.16
CA SER A 608 18.95 9.36 -46.95
C SER A 608 20.39 9.81 -47.28
N GLY A 609 21.35 8.88 -47.38
CA GLY A 609 22.77 9.20 -47.55
C GLY A 609 23.43 9.88 -46.33
N GLU A 610 22.67 10.12 -45.26
CA GLU A 610 23.14 10.83 -44.06
C GLU A 610 23.73 9.88 -43.01
N SER A 611 24.77 10.32 -42.31
CA SER A 611 25.31 9.62 -41.14
C SER A 611 24.30 9.65 -39.99
N GLY A 612 24.21 8.56 -39.22
CA GLY A 612 23.20 8.43 -38.16
C GLY A 612 23.26 9.58 -37.13
N LEU A 613 22.11 10.20 -36.87
CA LEU A 613 21.94 11.38 -36.02
C LEU A 613 21.79 10.99 -34.54
N GLY A 614 22.64 11.56 -33.70
CA GLY A 614 22.56 11.43 -32.25
C GLY A 614 21.52 12.35 -31.62
N ARG A 615 20.74 11.83 -30.67
CA ARG A 615 19.85 12.62 -29.80
C ARG A 615 20.01 12.17 -28.35
N SER A 616 19.89 13.11 -27.43
CA SER A 616 20.00 12.87 -25.99
C SER A 616 18.86 13.56 -25.26
N ALA A 617 18.35 12.93 -24.21
CA ALA A 617 17.37 13.50 -23.30
C ALA A 617 17.67 13.06 -21.87
N ILE A 618 17.54 13.98 -20.91
CA ILE A 618 17.62 13.72 -19.48
C ILE A 618 16.46 14.45 -18.80
N THR A 619 15.68 13.73 -18.01
CA THR A 619 14.61 14.29 -17.18
C THR A 619 14.81 13.83 -15.74
N GLY A 620 14.66 14.74 -14.77
CA GLY A 620 14.79 14.45 -13.35
C GLY A 620 13.65 15.09 -12.55
N LEU A 621 13.14 14.37 -11.55
CA LEU A 621 12.14 14.85 -10.60
C LEU A 621 12.53 14.41 -9.19
N GLN A 622 12.45 15.32 -8.22
CA GLN A 622 12.55 15.01 -6.80
C GLN A 622 11.31 15.52 -6.07
N ALA A 623 10.57 14.61 -5.45
CA ALA A 623 9.39 14.94 -4.66
C ALA A 623 9.72 15.05 -3.17
N PHE A 624 8.94 15.87 -2.46
CA PHE A 624 9.06 16.13 -1.04
C PHE A 624 7.69 16.47 -0.44
N GLY A 625 7.53 16.22 0.87
CA GLY A 625 6.29 16.50 1.57
C GLY A 625 6.50 16.64 3.07
N SER A 626 5.66 17.46 3.70
CA SER A 626 5.62 17.64 5.14
C SER A 626 4.22 18.05 5.57
N GLY A 627 3.61 17.26 6.47
CA GLY A 627 2.24 17.45 6.92
C GLY A 627 1.26 17.49 5.74
N ASN A 628 0.49 18.58 5.63
CA ASN A 628 -0.48 18.77 4.56
C ASN A 628 0.09 19.37 3.28
N TRP A 629 1.40 19.64 3.21
CA TRP A 629 2.07 20.21 2.04
C TRP A 629 2.90 19.15 1.33
N ALA A 630 2.86 19.16 0.01
CA ALA A 630 3.72 18.35 -0.84
C ALA A 630 4.10 19.12 -2.10
N GLY A 631 5.24 18.78 -2.69
CA GLY A 631 5.76 19.45 -3.86
C GLY A 631 6.84 18.62 -4.55
N HIS A 632 7.29 19.12 -5.69
CA HIS A 632 8.39 18.52 -6.42
C HIS A 632 9.19 19.57 -7.19
N VAL A 633 10.47 19.29 -7.37
CA VAL A 633 11.35 19.98 -8.31
C VAL A 633 11.55 19.07 -9.51
N TYR A 634 11.47 19.65 -10.70
CA TYR A 634 11.61 18.96 -11.97
C TYR A 634 12.60 19.71 -12.88
N GLY A 635 13.40 18.96 -13.63
CA GLY A 635 14.28 19.51 -14.64
C GLY A 635 14.38 18.58 -15.85
N GLU A 636 14.39 19.14 -17.05
CA GLU A 636 14.64 18.39 -18.28
C GLU A 636 15.62 19.12 -19.20
N TRP A 637 16.35 18.33 -19.96
CA TRP A 637 17.22 18.76 -21.02
C TRP A 637 17.18 17.77 -22.18
N ALA A 638 17.01 18.27 -23.39
CA ALA A 638 17.03 17.46 -24.60
C ALA A 638 17.82 18.15 -25.71
N ARG A 639 18.47 17.36 -26.56
CA ARG A 639 19.27 17.85 -27.69
C ARG A 639 19.28 16.87 -28.85
N ALA A 640 19.19 17.42 -30.06
CA ALA A 640 19.47 16.71 -31.30
C ALA A 640 20.72 17.25 -31.99
N GLN A 641 21.45 16.40 -32.71
CA GLN A 641 22.54 16.85 -33.59
C GLN A 641 21.98 17.68 -34.75
N ARG A 642 20.85 17.26 -35.33
CA ARG A 642 20.13 17.91 -36.43
C ARG A 642 18.62 17.73 -36.27
N GLY A 643 17.84 18.69 -36.76
CA GLY A 643 16.39 18.73 -36.60
C GLY A 643 15.99 19.12 -35.18
N GLU A 644 14.79 18.74 -34.78
CA GLU A 644 14.25 19.06 -33.46
C GLU A 644 14.76 18.09 -32.37
N ALA A 645 14.88 18.61 -31.15
CA ALA A 645 15.12 17.82 -29.96
C ALA A 645 14.00 16.76 -29.78
N PRO A 646 14.29 15.63 -29.11
CA PRO A 646 13.31 14.57 -28.88
C PRO A 646 12.16 14.95 -27.93
N LEU A 647 12.20 16.14 -27.32
CA LEU A 647 11.16 16.68 -26.42
C LEU A 647 10.74 18.07 -26.91
N SER A 648 9.47 18.42 -26.67
CA SER A 648 8.91 19.75 -26.87
C SER A 648 8.33 20.29 -25.56
N LEU A 649 8.20 21.62 -25.48
CA LEU A 649 7.54 22.33 -24.40
C LEU A 649 6.22 22.93 -24.91
N GLY A 650 5.30 23.20 -24.00
CA GLY A 650 4.02 23.80 -24.27
C GLY A 650 2.90 23.17 -23.45
N GLY A 651 2.04 24.01 -22.85
CA GLY A 651 0.91 23.55 -22.03
C GLY A 651 1.20 23.51 -20.52
N PHE A 652 0.23 22.97 -19.75
CA PHE A 652 0.29 22.93 -18.30
C PHE A 652 1.51 22.15 -17.78
N LEU A 653 2.22 22.75 -16.81
CA LEU A 653 3.48 22.27 -16.24
C LEU A 653 4.64 22.11 -17.25
N ARG A 654 4.47 22.55 -18.50
CA ARG A 654 5.48 22.53 -19.56
C ARG A 654 5.63 23.90 -20.23
N LEU A 655 5.66 24.97 -19.44
CA LEU A 655 5.44 26.38 -19.80
C LEU A 655 3.95 26.77 -19.84
N SER A 656 3.30 26.62 -18.68
CA SER A 656 1.89 26.98 -18.45
C SER A 656 1.52 28.35 -19.06
N GLY A 657 0.40 28.40 -19.80
CA GLY A 657 -0.07 29.57 -20.56
C GLY A 657 0.23 29.51 -22.07
N THR A 658 1.19 28.67 -22.48
CA THR A 658 1.48 28.42 -23.91
C THR A 658 0.62 27.29 -24.49
N GLN A 659 0.51 27.24 -25.83
CA GLN A 659 -0.15 26.13 -26.54
C GLN A 659 0.66 24.83 -26.39
N PHE A 660 -0.03 23.68 -26.41
CA PHE A 660 0.61 22.36 -26.33
C PHE A 660 1.68 22.16 -27.41
N GLU A 661 2.85 21.66 -27.00
CA GLU A 661 3.99 21.34 -27.87
C GLU A 661 4.46 22.48 -28.79
N SER A 662 4.09 23.73 -28.49
CA SER A 662 4.37 24.90 -29.35
C SER A 662 5.81 25.42 -29.28
N VAL A 663 6.58 24.98 -28.28
CA VAL A 663 7.96 25.42 -28.07
C VAL A 663 8.90 24.26 -28.41
N THR A 664 9.43 24.30 -29.62
CA THR A 664 10.41 23.33 -30.16
C THR A 664 11.76 24.01 -30.39
N GLY A 665 12.78 23.19 -30.69
CA GLY A 665 14.11 23.66 -31.03
C GLY A 665 15.11 22.51 -31.07
N ARG A 666 16.33 22.76 -31.56
CA ARG A 666 17.37 21.71 -31.60
C ARG A 666 17.86 21.31 -30.20
N SER A 667 17.71 22.18 -29.22
CA SER A 667 17.88 21.88 -27.79
C SER A 667 16.72 22.46 -27.00
N VAL A 668 16.26 21.75 -25.97
CA VAL A 668 15.18 22.17 -25.08
C VAL A 668 15.65 22.04 -23.64
N ALA A 669 15.25 22.97 -22.79
CA ALA A 669 15.47 22.88 -21.35
C ALA A 669 14.27 23.46 -20.59
N LEU A 670 13.92 22.83 -19.48
CA LEU A 670 12.88 23.30 -18.56
C LEU A 670 13.29 23.00 -17.12
N ALA A 671 13.03 23.94 -16.23
CA ALA A 671 13.04 23.77 -14.79
C ALA A 671 11.65 24.12 -14.24
N ARG A 672 11.14 23.31 -13.32
CA ARG A 672 9.82 23.47 -12.73
C ARG A 672 9.85 23.22 -11.24
N PHE A 673 9.14 24.07 -10.50
CA PHE A 673 8.83 23.89 -9.09
C PHE A 673 7.31 23.84 -8.93
N VAL A 674 6.82 22.87 -8.15
CA VAL A 674 5.39 22.74 -7.85
C VAL A 674 5.21 22.55 -6.35
N MET A 675 4.19 23.19 -5.79
CA MET A 675 3.80 23.04 -4.40
C MET A 675 2.28 23.05 -4.27
N ALA A 676 1.75 22.15 -3.45
CA ALA A 676 0.32 22.05 -3.21
C ALA A 676 0.01 21.65 -1.77
N ARG A 677 -1.13 22.12 -1.26
CA ARG A 677 -1.67 21.76 0.04
C ARG A 677 -2.86 20.82 -0.13
N ARG A 678 -2.91 19.75 0.66
CA ARG A 678 -4.11 18.90 0.80
C ARG A 678 -5.22 19.73 1.46
N ILE A 679 -6.34 19.86 0.76
CA ILE A 679 -7.51 20.64 1.21
C ILE A 679 -8.71 19.73 1.54
N ALA A 680 -8.76 18.54 0.95
CA ALA A 680 -9.78 17.53 1.22
C ALA A 680 -9.28 16.12 0.83
N SER A 681 -10.11 15.11 1.00
CA SER A 681 -9.92 13.79 0.42
C SER A 681 -11.24 13.19 -0.03
N LEU A 682 -11.16 12.41 -1.11
CA LEU A 682 -12.24 11.56 -1.55
C LEU A 682 -12.34 10.31 -0.66
N PRO A 683 -13.50 9.64 -0.61
CA PRO A 683 -13.59 8.29 -0.07
C PRO A 683 -12.52 7.39 -0.70
N SER A 684 -11.90 6.51 0.09
CA SER A 684 -10.85 5.59 -0.36
C SER A 684 -11.29 4.72 -1.55
N THR A 685 -12.60 4.52 -1.70
CA THR A 685 -13.22 3.79 -2.80
C THR A 685 -13.36 4.58 -4.11
N LEU A 686 -13.06 5.87 -4.15
CA LEU A 686 -13.15 6.69 -5.37
C LEU A 686 -11.81 7.35 -5.72
N GLY A 687 -10.96 7.60 -4.73
CA GLY A 687 -9.70 8.30 -4.94
C GLY A 687 -8.93 8.53 -3.66
N GLY A 688 -8.15 9.61 -3.66
CA GLY A 688 -7.29 10.01 -2.56
C GLY A 688 -7.42 11.50 -2.27
N ALA A 689 -6.28 12.17 -2.16
CA ALA A 689 -6.22 13.57 -1.75
C ALA A 689 -6.69 14.53 -2.85
N VAL A 690 -7.39 15.58 -2.42
CA VAL A 690 -7.67 16.79 -3.20
C VAL A 690 -6.69 17.86 -2.75
N ARG A 691 -5.97 18.47 -3.70
CA ARG A 691 -4.96 19.49 -3.40
C ARG A 691 -5.21 20.77 -4.19
N ALA A 692 -4.92 21.89 -3.58
CA ALA A 692 -4.80 23.18 -4.26
C ALA A 692 -3.33 23.60 -4.24
N GLY A 693 -2.80 24.02 -5.39
CA GLY A 693 -1.39 24.30 -5.54
C GLY A 693 -1.06 25.28 -6.65
N PHE A 694 0.23 25.51 -6.84
CA PHE A 694 0.78 26.37 -7.86
C PHE A 694 2.06 25.78 -8.47
N SER A 695 2.42 26.25 -9.66
CA SER A 695 3.69 25.96 -10.32
C SER A 695 4.45 27.24 -10.66
N LEU A 696 5.78 27.12 -10.68
CA LEU A 696 6.71 28.09 -11.24
C LEU A 696 7.60 27.35 -12.24
N GLU A 697 7.72 27.90 -13.45
CA GLU A 697 8.33 27.22 -14.59
C GLU A 697 9.26 28.18 -15.33
N MET A 698 10.39 27.68 -15.80
CA MET A 698 11.34 28.43 -16.61
C MET A 698 11.96 27.51 -17.66
N GLY A 699 11.79 27.82 -18.93
CA GLY A 699 12.20 26.93 -20.01
C GLY A 699 12.21 27.58 -21.40
N GLY A 700 12.66 26.84 -22.40
CA GLY A 700 12.67 27.29 -23.80
C GLY A 700 13.28 26.28 -24.77
N GLY A 701 13.04 26.52 -26.06
CA GLY A 701 13.70 25.86 -27.19
C GLY A 701 14.80 26.74 -27.79
N PHE A 702 15.92 26.15 -28.19
CA PHE A 702 17.14 26.84 -28.61
C PHE A 702 17.80 26.17 -29.82
N ASP A 703 18.28 26.99 -30.75
CA ASP A 703 19.07 26.56 -31.91
C ASP A 703 20.57 26.86 -31.76
N GLN A 704 21.39 26.24 -32.63
CA GLN A 704 22.86 26.19 -32.52
C GLN A 704 23.56 27.55 -32.52
N SER A 705 22.95 28.58 -33.08
CA SER A 705 23.51 29.94 -33.18
C SER A 705 23.28 30.78 -31.92
N GLU A 706 22.48 30.31 -30.97
CA GLU A 706 22.06 31.12 -29.83
C GLU A 706 22.86 30.79 -28.56
N ARG A 707 23.50 31.82 -27.97
CA ARG A 707 24.11 31.70 -26.63
C ARG A 707 22.99 31.53 -25.59
N TRP A 708 23.18 30.61 -24.65
CA TRP A 708 22.30 30.38 -23.51
C TRP A 708 22.26 31.62 -22.62
N LYS A 709 21.34 32.54 -22.90
CA LYS A 709 21.11 33.75 -22.12
C LYS A 709 19.84 33.58 -21.29
N ALA A 710 19.90 33.89 -20.00
CA ALA A 710 18.75 33.82 -19.10
C ALA A 710 17.53 34.62 -19.61
N SER A 711 17.75 35.69 -20.37
CA SER A 711 16.70 36.53 -20.96
C SER A 711 15.86 35.85 -22.05
N LYS A 712 16.29 34.69 -22.57
CA LYS A 712 15.56 33.92 -23.59
C LYS A 712 14.66 32.82 -23.02
N PHE A 713 14.76 32.55 -21.72
CA PHE A 713 13.86 31.61 -21.06
C PHE A 713 12.50 32.25 -20.87
N THR A 714 11.45 31.53 -21.27
CA THR A 714 10.08 31.88 -20.93
C THR A 714 9.84 31.50 -19.49
N GLN A 715 9.34 32.45 -18.71
CA GLN A 715 8.88 32.22 -17.34
C GLN A 715 7.38 31.98 -17.38
N ALA A 716 6.90 30.97 -16.67
CA ALA A 716 5.50 30.61 -16.60
C ALA A 716 5.10 30.25 -15.17
N SER A 717 3.81 30.35 -14.90
CA SER A 717 3.23 29.96 -13.62
C SER A 717 1.82 29.43 -13.80
N SER A 718 1.35 28.64 -12.85
CA SER A 718 -0.04 28.20 -12.83
C SER A 718 -0.57 28.10 -11.40
N ALA A 719 -1.90 28.15 -11.28
CA ALA A 719 -2.62 27.70 -10.11
C ALA A 719 -3.51 26.52 -10.52
N PHE A 720 -3.62 25.49 -9.67
CA PHE A 720 -4.37 24.29 -10.00
C PHE A 720 -5.06 23.66 -8.80
N ILE A 721 -6.11 22.90 -9.08
CA ILE A 721 -6.68 21.89 -8.19
C ILE A 721 -6.34 20.53 -8.78
N SER A 722 -5.76 19.65 -7.97
CA SER A 722 -5.53 18.26 -8.33
C SER A 722 -6.37 17.32 -7.49
N VAL A 723 -6.93 16.31 -8.14
CA VAL A 723 -7.75 15.28 -7.51
C VAL A 723 -7.14 13.93 -7.87
N ASP A 724 -6.68 13.18 -6.88
CA ASP A 724 -6.24 11.81 -7.09
C ASP A 724 -7.47 10.90 -7.15
N THR A 725 -7.72 10.24 -8.29
CA THR A 725 -8.89 9.36 -8.49
C THR A 725 -8.43 7.95 -8.87
N ARG A 726 -9.32 6.95 -8.74
CA ARG A 726 -9.03 5.61 -9.28
C ARG A 726 -8.86 5.56 -10.80
N PHE A 727 -9.39 6.54 -11.53
CA PHE A 727 -9.28 6.64 -12.98
C PHE A 727 -7.94 7.25 -13.42
N GLY A 728 -7.16 7.79 -12.49
CA GLY A 728 -5.98 8.59 -12.75
C GLY A 728 -6.10 9.98 -12.10
N PRO A 729 -5.01 10.76 -12.07
CA PRO A 729 -5.06 12.11 -11.54
C PRO A 729 -5.88 13.03 -12.45
N VAL A 730 -6.67 13.92 -11.84
CA VAL A 730 -7.40 14.98 -12.54
C VAL A 730 -6.82 16.32 -12.12
N TYR A 731 -6.55 17.19 -13.10
CA TYR A 731 -6.11 18.56 -12.87
C TYR A 731 -7.06 19.54 -13.54
N VAL A 732 -7.44 20.57 -12.79
CA VAL A 732 -8.03 21.79 -13.34
C VAL A 732 -7.08 22.92 -13.01
N ALA A 733 -6.60 23.63 -14.03
CA ALA A 733 -5.55 24.63 -13.85
C ALA A 733 -5.79 25.90 -14.66
N SER A 734 -5.23 27.00 -14.18
CA SER A 734 -5.09 28.25 -14.92
C SER A 734 -3.62 28.60 -14.98
N GLY A 735 -3.07 28.72 -16.20
CA GLY A 735 -1.65 29.01 -16.44
C GLY A 735 -1.45 30.32 -17.20
N ALA A 736 -0.32 30.97 -16.96
CA ALA A 736 0.11 32.17 -17.67
C ALA A 736 1.63 32.20 -17.85
N SER A 737 2.08 32.68 -19.01
CA SER A 737 3.49 32.84 -19.36
C SER A 737 3.83 34.32 -19.60
N LYS A 738 5.08 34.69 -19.32
CA LYS A 738 5.57 36.05 -19.49
C LYS A 738 5.58 36.43 -20.97
N GLY A 739 4.72 37.39 -21.35
CA GLY A 739 4.55 37.83 -22.74
C GLY A 739 3.59 36.97 -23.57
N GLY A 740 2.93 35.98 -22.96
CA GLY A 740 1.90 35.14 -23.57
C GLY A 740 0.51 35.36 -22.96
N GLU A 741 -0.47 34.59 -23.43
CA GLU A 741 -1.84 34.63 -22.91
C GLU A 741 -2.04 33.70 -21.71
N SER A 742 -3.15 33.89 -21.00
CA SER A 742 -3.60 32.97 -19.95
C SER A 742 -4.47 31.86 -20.55
N THR A 743 -4.29 30.64 -20.07
CA THR A 743 -4.99 29.45 -20.58
C THR A 743 -5.53 28.63 -19.43
N LEU A 744 -6.78 28.17 -19.57
CA LEU A 744 -7.40 27.21 -18.68
C LEU A 744 -7.12 25.80 -19.18
N TYR A 745 -6.91 24.88 -18.26
CA TYR A 745 -6.61 23.50 -18.59
C TYR A 745 -7.46 22.52 -17.81
N LEU A 746 -7.83 21.42 -18.47
CA LEU A 746 -8.40 20.24 -17.86
C LEU A 746 -7.59 19.01 -18.29
N PHE A 747 -7.09 18.25 -17.32
CA PHE A 747 -6.42 16.98 -17.55
C PHE A 747 -7.06 15.86 -16.75
N LEU A 748 -7.17 14.70 -17.38
CA LEU A 748 -7.38 13.40 -16.75
C LEU A 748 -6.26 12.49 -17.26
N GLY A 749 -5.45 11.95 -16.35
CA GLY A 749 -4.24 11.22 -16.71
C GLY A 749 -2.97 11.98 -16.36
N PRO A 750 -1.80 11.42 -16.68
CA PRO A 750 -0.55 11.90 -16.14
C PRO A 750 -0.17 13.28 -16.71
N VAL A 751 0.48 14.11 -15.89
CA VAL A 751 0.99 15.42 -16.30
C VAL A 751 2.48 15.46 -15.97
N TRP A 752 3.34 15.34 -16.99
CA TRP A 752 4.80 15.33 -16.81
C TRP A 752 5.49 16.41 -17.61
#